data_AF-A0A957BL33-F1
#
_entry.id   AF-A0A957BL33-F1
#
_cell.length_a   1.000
_cell.length_b   1.000
_cell.length_c   1.000
_cell.angle_alpha   90.00
_cell.angle_beta   90.00
_cell.angle_gamma   90.00
#
_symmetry.space_group_name_H-M   'P 1'
#
loop_
_entity.id
_entity.type
_entity.pdbx_description
1 polymer ?
#
loop_
_entity_poly.entity_id
_entity_poly.type
_entity_poly.pdbx_seq_one_letter_code
_entity_poly.pdbx_strand_id
1 'polypeptide(L)'
;MKNKKLLSITLLGLLMAAIAGLLQADDGQMFRRNVSKTPDQETERANLNHMSFYVPAQTSVGEITGVEYYDAAGALVEVRDYAKPLIAVYIDSLETTVEEYLLTEANLNPDAPLAVLSGTSFGAHDAYAAFSLDDGATWKRTNLSNSADLSSFILANGHHYPGDAHNMTFGIAGDKVLVGWISKYCDGGSPAYTWVDEEGNDLYPDIWGVAGSQRSVNYTLQGFPEVGEIPYSCVWSARGTLLEVDAEGIPTDGGGFYDIIWTKAERLTSGRRDANRLEINGDGAAGFMMIWQEDPEGLRPGQGLGPGEGWSGAVVNQQTDLWYSYISIDDFVQVQTSDDDETAVSIYDYTSETMPKVAAPMALPVRLTDNKMCKATGSDPYCYIDFDNVDADGNLILPEDLPTAPEPNADFCATTVSWTNPGGTTLQLCQAEDGRVLQGRVGASRPRVNVQPYDSDGDGVYDSAWVITAAEESKALGEGDEDLEPEDIGKNMWYYTFDMLNPDVVMQGGMLNQPAVDPETGAFFDMLEDDFGNQFYETEIARRFSHMTQPIHQIGETGTAGILITKAGILNQGGPADIFLRRLVVPDDMWEDCETDGDPTTTESCLPAGYNPYAFENLACDDWAYEDGSNPRYLQGVCLSPAINVSGTTIVSCDNGTSGETCAAAFPWDGGVSPFPKVIEWVQTEDNLDDQSWENPYDVAKGHRGFIDGDFVMMMYAWSPNWKANSVGNDHYNLYVRRSFDGGLTWTTTPAALGGDGTETCENYGAGSDFTTVCTTYGAGEFEQSRNVSQLTGNKITVLDPRYTPTGGIKMLPISDLKEIGFTGYDDDVRDPSKFFVVYETGDNTTVAEGEAVPLDLFYSRGTNWGDDYDLVEYYNASTGETTLDFDWLEHDQDDLSGEAANTANLAGTLYYVIWNQWQEDEHENISESDAIFRRILFLDDEANEDTAPIVQLLYISHEMADYEDTLVFIATARDGDSVGDLPQDDIGAYRWTDTFNGVTTVIGTQKQLNMPASSFQPGWHTFTFSAKDKSGNWSPGVSFDVWIVEELHQLFLPIMHR
;
A
#
# COMPACT_ATOMS: atom_id res chain seq x y z
N MET A 1 -28.31 -15.17 19.24
CA MET A 1 -28.97 -14.50 20.40
C MET A 1 -29.29 -15.46 21.56
N LYS A 2 -28.35 -15.65 22.50
CA LYS A 2 -28.51 -16.05 23.93
C LYS A 2 -27.18 -16.52 24.57
N ASN A 3 -26.14 -16.72 23.76
CA ASN A 3 -24.80 -17.11 24.26
C ASN A 3 -23.76 -15.97 24.31
N LYS A 4 -23.95 -14.83 23.62
CA LYS A 4 -23.02 -13.67 23.72
C LYS A 4 -23.03 -13.00 25.10
N LYS A 5 -24.20 -12.89 25.77
CA LYS A 5 -24.32 -12.30 27.12
C LYS A 5 -23.72 -13.12 28.28
N LEU A 6 -23.37 -14.40 28.05
CA LEU A 6 -22.63 -15.19 29.03
C LEU A 6 -21.10 -15.10 28.80
N LEU A 7 -20.67 -14.73 27.59
CA LEU A 7 -19.26 -14.52 27.28
C LEU A 7 -18.73 -13.26 27.98
N SER A 8 -19.47 -12.14 27.94
CA SER A 8 -19.03 -10.86 28.53
C SER A 8 -18.95 -10.85 30.07
N ILE A 9 -19.46 -11.84 30.78
CA ILE A 9 -19.37 -11.92 32.25
C ILE A 9 -18.34 -12.96 32.71
N THR A 10 -17.90 -13.86 31.82
CA THR A 10 -16.85 -14.85 32.15
C THR A 10 -15.46 -14.40 31.66
N LEU A 11 -15.40 -13.46 30.70
CA LEU A 11 -14.15 -12.76 30.33
C LEU A 11 -13.81 -11.59 31.27
N LEU A 12 -14.81 -11.01 31.94
CA LEU A 12 -14.71 -9.81 32.80
C LEU A 12 -13.87 -10.00 34.08
N GLY A 13 -13.29 -11.18 34.30
CA GLY A 13 -12.53 -11.52 35.50
C GLY A 13 -11.10 -11.98 35.25
N LEU A 14 -10.56 -11.90 34.03
CA LEU A 14 -9.24 -12.45 33.73
C LEU A 14 -8.29 -11.61 32.87
N LEU A 15 -8.66 -10.43 32.37
CA LEU A 15 -7.70 -9.55 31.69
C LEU A 15 -8.13 -8.08 31.84
N MET A 16 -7.95 -7.51 33.03
CA MET A 16 -7.65 -6.08 33.15
C MET A 16 -6.15 -6.00 33.44
N ALA A 17 -5.36 -5.85 32.38
CA ALA A 17 -3.96 -5.49 32.50
C ALA A 17 -3.71 -4.39 31.47
N ALA A 18 -3.57 -3.15 31.95
CA ALA A 18 -2.91 -2.12 31.18
C ALA A 18 -1.46 -2.58 30.98
N ILE A 19 -1.19 -3.26 29.87
CA ILE A 19 0.17 -3.54 29.42
C ILE A 19 0.63 -2.23 28.79
N ALA A 20 1.33 -1.41 29.57
CA ALA A 20 2.04 -0.28 29.01
C ALA A 20 3.27 -0.82 28.28
N GLY A 21 3.14 -1.14 26.98
CA GLY A 21 4.29 -1.20 26.09
C GLY A 21 4.60 0.23 25.65
N LEU A 22 5.72 0.82 26.06
CA LEU A 22 6.26 2.00 25.42
C LEU A 22 7.69 1.70 24.97
N LEU A 23 7.76 1.35 23.69
CA LEU A 23 8.67 1.80 22.65
C LEU A 23 10.18 1.52 22.73
N GLN A 24 10.62 0.80 21.70
CA GLN A 24 12.03 0.73 21.26
C GLN A 24 12.50 2.06 20.65
N ALA A 25 11.57 2.94 20.29
CA ALA A 25 11.91 4.31 19.97
C ALA A 25 12.30 5.08 21.23
N ASP A 26 13.23 6.01 21.07
CA ASP A 26 13.72 6.87 22.15
C ASP A 26 12.88 8.13 22.29
N ASP A 27 11.70 8.16 21.67
CA ASP A 27 10.73 9.22 21.87
C ASP A 27 10.20 9.20 23.30
N GLY A 28 10.21 10.35 23.97
CA GLY A 28 9.74 10.51 25.35
C GLY A 28 8.29 10.09 25.56
N GLN A 29 7.42 11.08 25.65
CA GLN A 29 5.98 10.82 25.66
C GLN A 29 5.52 10.50 24.24
N MET A 30 4.77 9.40 24.07
CA MET A 30 4.21 9.00 22.78
C MET A 30 3.59 10.18 22.02
N PHE A 31 4.15 10.46 20.83
CA PHE A 31 3.66 11.54 19.97
C PHE A 31 2.57 11.03 19.02
N ARG A 32 1.31 11.13 19.46
CA ARG A 32 0.12 10.74 18.68
C ARG A 32 -0.82 11.92 18.48
N ARG A 33 -1.38 12.09 17.28
CA ARG A 33 -2.29 13.17 16.91
C ARG A 33 -3.45 12.65 16.07
N ASN A 34 -4.65 13.12 16.34
CA ASN A 34 -5.82 12.89 15.51
C ASN A 34 -5.88 13.98 14.41
N VAL A 35 -5.80 13.57 13.15
CA VAL A 35 -5.74 14.46 11.98
C VAL A 35 -7.15 14.86 11.54
N SER A 36 -8.07 13.90 11.40
CA SER A 36 -9.46 14.10 10.93
C SER A 36 -10.34 14.78 11.98
N LYS A 37 -10.14 14.50 13.29
CA LYS A 37 -10.88 15.06 14.44
C LYS A 37 -12.40 15.05 14.23
N THR A 38 -12.90 13.95 13.69
CA THR A 38 -14.28 13.76 13.25
C THR A 38 -14.78 12.40 13.74
N PRO A 39 -14.75 12.14 15.07
CA PRO A 39 -15.08 10.82 15.62
C PRO A 39 -16.52 10.36 15.33
N ASP A 40 -17.43 11.31 15.09
CA ASP A 40 -18.82 11.05 14.71
C ASP A 40 -18.99 10.69 13.22
N GLN A 41 -17.94 10.83 12.41
CA GLN A 41 -17.92 10.56 10.98
C GLN A 41 -17.08 9.29 10.72
N GLU A 42 -17.50 8.48 9.76
CA GLU A 42 -16.66 7.43 9.20
C GLU A 42 -15.49 8.05 8.42
N THR A 43 -14.26 7.67 8.80
CA THR A 43 -13.00 8.13 8.20
C THR A 43 -12.26 6.94 7.58
N GLU A 44 -11.96 6.98 6.29
CA GLU A 44 -11.25 5.90 5.57
C GLU A 44 -10.06 6.43 4.74
N ARG A 45 -9.25 5.51 4.21
CA ARG A 45 -8.20 5.78 3.20
C ARG A 45 -7.13 6.79 3.66
N ALA A 46 -6.71 6.72 4.92
CA ALA A 46 -5.63 7.56 5.42
C ALA A 46 -4.30 7.23 4.72
N ASN A 47 -3.66 8.24 4.14
CA ASN A 47 -2.37 8.10 3.48
C ASN A 47 -1.46 9.30 3.81
N LEU A 48 -0.15 9.11 3.80
CA LEU A 48 0.85 10.09 4.26
C LEU A 48 2.12 10.05 3.38
N ASN A 49 2.66 11.23 3.09
CA ASN A 49 3.97 11.39 2.48
C ASN A 49 4.58 12.76 2.86
N HIS A 50 5.89 12.96 2.64
CA HIS A 50 6.57 14.23 2.91
C HIS A 50 7.29 14.79 1.67
N MET A 51 7.52 16.10 1.66
CA MET A 51 8.36 16.76 0.66
C MET A 51 9.86 16.58 0.98
N SER A 52 10.73 16.72 -0.02
CA SER A 52 12.20 16.54 0.07
C SER A 52 12.99 17.84 0.35
N PHE A 53 12.34 18.84 0.94
CA PHE A 53 12.97 20.12 1.31
C PHE A 53 12.38 20.65 2.61
N TYR A 54 13.04 21.66 3.18
CA TYR A 54 12.64 22.28 4.44
C TYR A 54 11.93 23.61 4.23
N VAL A 55 11.02 23.92 5.14
CA VAL A 55 10.46 25.26 5.34
C VAL A 55 10.59 25.65 6.81
N PRO A 56 10.56 26.95 7.15
CA PRO A 56 10.48 27.38 8.54
C PRO A 56 9.32 26.69 9.25
N ALA A 57 9.58 26.12 10.43
CA ALA A 57 8.58 25.37 11.16
C ALA A 57 7.43 26.29 11.60
N GLN A 58 6.20 25.89 11.28
CA GLN A 58 5.00 26.71 11.44
C GLN A 58 3.83 25.87 11.94
N THR A 59 3.10 26.42 12.89
CA THR A 59 1.83 25.83 13.33
C THR A 59 0.75 25.98 12.26
N SER A 60 -0.34 25.20 12.36
CA SER A 60 -1.46 25.20 11.41
C SER A 60 -2.23 26.52 11.31
N VAL A 61 -1.97 27.47 12.23
CA VAL A 61 -2.51 28.84 12.19
C VAL A 61 -1.52 29.86 11.58
N GLY A 62 -0.35 29.42 11.12
CA GLY A 62 0.67 30.28 10.52
C GLY A 62 1.58 30.97 11.53
N GLU A 63 1.78 30.42 12.73
CA GLU A 63 2.77 30.95 13.69
C GLU A 63 4.09 30.19 13.58
N ILE A 64 5.19 30.91 13.37
CA ILE A 64 6.56 30.35 13.38
C ILE A 64 6.88 29.76 14.77
N THR A 65 7.39 28.54 14.80
CA THR A 65 7.70 27.80 16.02
C THR A 65 9.00 27.00 15.87
N GLY A 66 9.56 26.53 16.99
CA GLY A 66 10.57 25.46 16.98
C GLY A 66 9.92 24.14 17.39
N VAL A 67 10.29 23.04 16.72
CA VAL A 67 9.83 21.68 17.05
C VAL A 67 10.77 21.10 18.10
N GLU A 68 10.25 20.84 19.30
CA GLU A 68 11.01 20.26 20.41
C GLU A 68 10.96 18.73 20.38
N TYR A 69 12.13 18.09 20.51
CA TYR A 69 12.29 16.64 20.59
C TYR A 69 12.78 16.24 21.98
N TYR A 70 12.15 15.22 22.56
CA TYR A 70 12.42 14.75 23.90
C TYR A 70 12.83 13.28 23.87
N ASP A 71 13.81 12.91 24.70
CA ASP A 71 14.21 11.52 24.89
C ASP A 71 13.19 10.76 25.76
N ALA A 72 13.35 9.44 25.84
CA ALA A 72 12.60 8.53 26.70
C ALA A 72 12.57 8.95 28.18
N ALA A 73 13.59 9.68 28.67
CA ALA A 73 13.66 10.19 30.04
C ALA A 73 12.96 11.56 30.24
N GLY A 74 12.42 12.15 29.16
CA GLY A 74 11.76 13.45 29.14
C GLY A 74 12.71 14.64 29.12
N ALA A 75 13.99 14.43 28.82
CA ALA A 75 14.95 15.51 28.60
C ALA A 75 14.85 16.03 27.16
N LEU A 76 14.99 17.34 26.99
CA LEU A 76 15.02 17.97 25.68
C LEU A 76 16.32 17.59 24.96
N VAL A 77 16.20 16.94 23.81
CA VAL A 77 17.32 16.50 22.95
C VAL A 77 17.69 17.62 21.98
N GLU A 78 16.72 18.08 21.19
CA GLU A 78 16.93 19.03 20.12
C GLU A 78 15.71 19.95 19.93
N VAL A 79 15.94 21.14 19.39
CA VAL A 79 14.88 22.02 18.86
C VAL A 79 15.18 22.28 17.38
N ARG A 80 14.24 21.94 16.50
CA ARG A 80 14.35 22.18 15.05
C ARG A 80 13.50 23.37 14.62
N ASP A 81 14.15 24.38 14.05
CA ASP A 81 13.50 25.59 13.52
C ASP A 81 12.93 25.41 12.11
N TYR A 82 13.24 24.29 11.44
CA TYR A 82 12.75 23.94 10.11
C TYR A 82 12.13 22.54 10.14
N ALA A 83 11.07 22.35 9.34
CA ALA A 83 10.39 21.07 9.21
C ALA A 83 10.17 20.70 7.74
N LYS A 84 10.12 19.39 7.45
CA LYS A 84 9.67 18.88 6.15
C LYS A 84 8.15 18.98 6.10
N PRO A 85 7.55 19.56 5.04
CA PRO A 85 6.12 19.54 4.85
C PRO A 85 5.58 18.11 4.80
N LEU A 86 4.65 17.77 5.69
CA LEU A 86 3.92 16.50 5.70
C LEU A 86 2.55 16.69 5.05
N ILE A 87 2.18 15.79 4.15
CA ILE A 87 0.88 15.77 3.47
C ILE A 87 0.15 14.49 3.82
N ALA A 88 -1.08 14.61 4.29
CA ALA A 88 -1.99 13.50 4.53
C ALA A 88 -3.28 13.66 3.71
N VAL A 89 -3.86 12.56 3.28
CA VAL A 89 -5.18 12.54 2.63
C VAL A 89 -6.04 11.44 3.27
N TYR A 90 -7.35 11.67 3.38
CA TYR A 90 -8.34 10.72 3.89
C TYR A 90 -9.76 11.12 3.39
N ILE A 91 -10.72 10.20 3.43
CA ILE A 91 -12.13 10.51 3.14
C ILE A 91 -12.93 10.52 4.45
N ASP A 92 -13.83 11.49 4.60
CA ASP A 92 -14.70 11.64 5.77
C ASP A 92 -16.17 11.67 5.33
N SER A 93 -17.03 11.00 6.09
CA SER A 93 -18.49 11.05 5.89
C SER A 93 -19.14 12.33 6.44
N LEU A 94 -20.39 12.61 6.06
CA LEU A 94 -21.13 13.77 6.60
C LEU A 94 -21.58 13.60 8.07
N GLU A 95 -21.45 14.68 8.84
CA GLU A 95 -21.87 14.82 10.25
C GLU A 95 -23.35 14.47 10.52
N THR A 96 -24.23 14.69 9.55
CA THR A 96 -25.67 14.36 9.67
C THR A 96 -25.93 12.89 9.42
N THR A 97 -25.64 12.10 10.46
CA THR A 97 -26.23 10.80 10.80
C THR A 97 -26.41 9.84 9.64
N VAL A 98 -25.48 8.89 9.56
CA VAL A 98 -25.73 7.48 9.22
C VAL A 98 -27.15 7.05 9.67
N GLU A 99 -27.65 7.50 10.82
CA GLU A 99 -29.04 7.27 11.26
C GLU A 99 -30.14 7.88 10.35
N GLU A 100 -30.06 9.11 9.83
CA GLU A 100 -31.11 9.71 8.97
C GLU A 100 -31.06 9.15 7.53
N TYR A 101 -29.86 8.81 7.03
CA TYR A 101 -29.68 8.16 5.73
C TYR A 101 -30.01 6.65 5.75
N LEU A 102 -29.62 5.91 6.80
CA LEU A 102 -30.04 4.52 7.02
C LEU A 102 -31.54 4.41 7.30
N LEU A 103 -32.16 5.43 7.93
CA LEU A 103 -33.62 5.51 8.04
C LEU A 103 -34.28 5.78 6.67
N THR A 104 -33.59 6.42 5.72
CA THR A 104 -34.05 6.44 4.32
C THR A 104 -33.78 5.12 3.60
N GLU A 105 -32.69 4.40 3.86
CA GLU A 105 -32.43 3.04 3.32
C GLU A 105 -33.45 2.01 3.82
N ALA A 106 -33.82 2.06 5.10
CA ALA A 106 -34.91 1.28 5.67
C ALA A 106 -36.29 1.61 5.05
N ASN A 107 -36.43 2.79 4.44
CA ASN A 107 -37.61 3.18 3.63
C ASN A 107 -37.44 2.87 2.13
N LEU A 108 -36.22 2.63 1.65
CA LEU A 108 -35.89 2.27 0.26
C LEU A 108 -36.04 0.75 0.03
N ASN A 109 -35.70 -0.09 1.01
CA ASN A 109 -35.97 -1.53 0.97
C ASN A 109 -36.04 -2.14 2.39
N PRO A 110 -37.24 -2.36 2.99
CA PRO A 110 -37.37 -2.90 4.34
C PRO A 110 -36.95 -4.38 4.49
N ASP A 111 -36.59 -5.06 3.39
CA ASP A 111 -36.11 -6.43 3.36
C ASP A 111 -34.61 -6.54 2.95
N ALA A 112 -33.90 -5.42 2.74
CA ALA A 112 -32.46 -5.43 2.46
C ALA A 112 -31.68 -5.79 3.74
N PRO A 113 -30.87 -6.86 3.75
CA PRO A 113 -29.81 -6.99 4.74
C PRO A 113 -28.92 -5.74 4.67
N LEU A 114 -28.68 -5.12 5.82
CA LEU A 114 -27.65 -4.09 6.02
C LEU A 114 -26.37 -4.57 5.33
N ALA A 115 -26.02 -3.95 4.21
CA ALA A 115 -25.06 -4.52 3.27
C ALA A 115 -23.64 -4.33 3.79
N VAL A 116 -22.93 -5.45 3.83
CA VAL A 116 -21.49 -5.66 4.07
C VAL A 116 -20.61 -4.50 3.59
N LEU A 117 -19.91 -3.88 4.54
CA LEU A 117 -18.82 -2.92 4.34
C LEU A 117 -17.61 -3.62 3.70
N SER A 118 -17.51 -3.60 2.37
CA SER A 118 -16.24 -3.85 1.69
C SER A 118 -16.20 -3.15 0.32
N GLY A 119 -15.30 -2.17 0.18
CA GLY A 119 -14.80 -1.64 -1.11
C GLY A 119 -15.75 -0.79 -1.97
N THR A 120 -17.05 -0.83 -1.72
CA THR A 120 -18.05 0.14 -2.18
C THR A 120 -18.82 0.60 -0.95
N SER A 121 -18.25 1.54 -0.21
CA SER A 121 -18.91 2.13 0.95
C SER A 121 -20.27 2.70 0.50
N PHE A 122 -21.35 2.27 1.14
CA PHE A 122 -22.60 3.02 1.07
C PHE A 122 -22.42 4.23 1.97
N GLY A 123 -22.05 5.37 1.40
CA GLY A 123 -21.78 6.55 2.19
C GLY A 123 -21.88 7.83 1.40
N ALA A 124 -21.92 8.94 2.13
CA ALA A 124 -21.80 10.28 1.58
C ALA A 124 -20.45 10.83 2.07
N HIS A 125 -19.38 10.49 1.34
CA HIS A 125 -18.01 10.85 1.69
C HIS A 125 -17.48 12.03 0.86
N ASP A 126 -16.69 12.86 1.52
CA ASP A 126 -15.88 13.89 0.91
C ASP A 126 -14.38 13.55 0.99
N ALA A 127 -13.64 14.00 -0.02
CA ALA A 127 -12.18 13.88 -0.11
C ALA A 127 -11.50 15.04 0.62
N TYR A 128 -10.65 14.73 1.60
CA TYR A 128 -9.91 15.70 2.38
C TYR A 128 -8.40 15.58 2.16
N ALA A 129 -7.73 16.73 2.14
CA ALA A 129 -6.28 16.82 2.29
C ALA A 129 -5.94 17.62 3.55
N ALA A 130 -4.89 17.19 4.24
CA ALA A 130 -4.33 17.86 5.39
C ALA A 130 -2.82 18.01 5.23
N PHE A 131 -2.25 19.09 5.77
CA PHE A 131 -0.81 19.25 5.81
C PHE A 131 -0.32 19.80 7.15
N SER A 132 0.95 19.52 7.45
CA SER A 132 1.66 20.00 8.64
C SER A 132 3.03 20.56 8.24
N LEU A 133 3.39 21.70 8.84
CA LEU A 133 4.68 22.37 8.69
C LEU A 133 5.46 22.43 10.02
N ASP A 134 5.05 21.65 11.01
CA ASP A 134 5.67 21.54 12.34
C ASP A 134 5.86 20.07 12.74
N ASP A 135 6.21 19.25 11.75
CA ASP A 135 6.56 17.84 11.91
C ASP A 135 5.42 17.01 12.54
N GLY A 136 4.19 17.33 12.15
CA GLY A 136 2.97 16.63 12.53
C GLY A 136 2.35 17.09 13.85
N ALA A 137 2.86 18.15 14.49
CA ALA A 137 2.31 18.64 15.75
C ALA A 137 0.95 19.31 15.58
N THR A 138 0.75 20.03 14.48
CA THR A 138 -0.53 20.62 14.11
C THR A 138 -0.82 20.41 12.61
N TRP A 139 -2.10 20.29 12.28
CA TRP A 139 -2.57 19.96 10.93
C TRP A 139 -3.62 20.97 10.47
N LYS A 140 -3.49 21.45 9.23
CA LYS A 140 -4.50 22.26 8.52
C LYS A 140 -5.19 21.40 7.48
N ARG A 141 -6.52 21.41 7.46
CA ARG A 141 -7.36 20.49 6.67
C ARG A 141 -8.19 21.26 5.65
N THR A 142 -8.38 20.68 4.47
CA THR A 142 -9.17 21.26 3.37
C THR A 142 -10.02 20.16 2.74
N ASN A 143 -11.34 20.41 2.62
CA ASN A 143 -12.24 19.56 1.84
C ASN A 143 -12.09 19.90 0.35
N LEU A 144 -11.62 18.93 -0.44
CA LEU A 144 -11.32 19.10 -1.86
C LEU A 144 -12.54 18.85 -2.74
N SER A 145 -13.42 17.92 -2.38
CA SER A 145 -14.56 17.52 -3.21
C SER A 145 -15.81 18.37 -3.01
N ASN A 146 -16.18 18.67 -1.76
CA ASN A 146 -17.43 19.32 -1.36
C ASN A 146 -18.65 18.76 -2.15
N SER A 147 -18.75 17.44 -2.19
CA SER A 147 -19.66 16.68 -3.07
C SER A 147 -20.58 15.71 -2.34
N ALA A 148 -20.28 15.36 -1.09
CA ALA A 148 -21.01 14.34 -0.33
C ALA A 148 -22.51 14.63 -0.23
N ASP A 149 -22.91 15.90 -0.10
CA ASP A 149 -24.31 16.33 -0.01
C ASP A 149 -24.96 16.64 -1.37
N LEU A 150 -24.20 16.53 -2.46
CA LEU A 150 -24.66 16.78 -3.82
C LEU A 150 -25.13 15.50 -4.52
N SER A 151 -25.80 15.64 -5.66
CA SER A 151 -26.26 14.50 -6.45
C SER A 151 -26.27 14.84 -7.94
N SER A 152 -25.68 13.95 -8.75
CA SER A 152 -25.69 14.03 -10.22
C SER A 152 -26.62 12.99 -10.87
N PHE A 153 -27.18 12.08 -10.08
CA PHE A 153 -27.98 10.95 -10.57
C PHE A 153 -29.25 10.74 -9.76
N ILE A 154 -30.35 10.47 -10.47
CA ILE A 154 -31.64 10.11 -9.86
C ILE A 154 -31.90 8.64 -10.18
N LEU A 155 -31.98 7.82 -9.15
CA LEU A 155 -32.27 6.39 -9.24
C LEU A 155 -33.65 6.14 -9.85
N ALA A 156 -33.89 4.94 -10.36
CA ALA A 156 -35.18 4.52 -10.93
C ALA A 156 -36.34 4.59 -9.91
N ASN A 157 -36.04 4.53 -8.61
CA ASN A 157 -37.01 4.72 -7.52
C ASN A 157 -37.36 6.21 -7.27
N GLY A 158 -36.70 7.15 -7.93
CA GLY A 158 -36.93 8.60 -7.84
C GLY A 158 -36.12 9.32 -6.75
N HIS A 159 -35.24 8.62 -6.03
CA HIS A 159 -34.35 9.22 -5.03
C HIS A 159 -33.05 9.73 -5.66
N HIS A 160 -32.51 10.81 -5.08
CA HIS A 160 -31.20 11.35 -5.43
C HIS A 160 -30.12 10.49 -4.78
N TYR A 161 -29.15 10.03 -5.56
CA TYR A 161 -27.99 9.31 -5.03
C TYR A 161 -26.92 10.33 -4.60
N PRO A 162 -26.39 10.26 -3.36
CA PRO A 162 -25.41 11.24 -2.87
C PRO A 162 -24.07 11.12 -3.58
N GLY A 163 -23.27 12.19 -3.55
CA GLY A 163 -21.87 12.09 -3.90
C GLY A 163 -21.15 11.21 -2.89
N ASP A 164 -20.18 10.44 -3.38
CA ASP A 164 -19.46 9.48 -2.54
C ASP A 164 -18.04 9.32 -3.08
N ALA A 165 -17.10 10.01 -2.43
CA ALA A 165 -15.68 9.94 -2.75
C ALA A 165 -15.05 8.67 -2.18
N HIS A 166 -14.39 7.89 -3.02
CA HIS A 166 -13.71 6.65 -2.66
C HIS A 166 -12.44 6.43 -3.48
N ASN A 167 -11.62 5.46 -3.07
CA ASN A 167 -10.33 5.14 -3.71
C ASN A 167 -9.44 6.37 -3.94
N MET A 168 -9.34 7.22 -2.92
CA MET A 168 -8.50 8.41 -2.99
C MET A 168 -7.02 8.05 -2.90
N THR A 169 -6.20 8.75 -3.68
CA THR A 169 -4.74 8.63 -3.68
C THR A 169 -4.10 9.96 -4.08
N PHE A 170 -2.78 10.10 -3.89
CA PHE A 170 -2.07 11.33 -4.23
C PHE A 170 -0.60 11.07 -4.58
N GLY A 171 0.02 12.03 -5.27
CA GLY A 171 1.45 12.07 -5.55
C GLY A 171 2.07 13.41 -5.17
N ILE A 172 3.37 13.39 -4.86
CA ILE A 172 4.19 14.60 -4.61
C ILE A 172 5.30 14.66 -5.67
N ALA A 173 5.49 15.87 -6.23
CA ALA A 173 6.58 16.22 -7.13
C ALA A 173 7.10 17.61 -6.76
N GLY A 174 8.28 17.67 -6.11
CA GLY A 174 8.83 18.91 -5.59
C GLY A 174 7.90 19.57 -4.56
N ASP A 175 7.51 20.82 -4.81
CA ASP A 175 6.58 21.62 -3.99
C ASP A 175 5.10 21.47 -4.40
N LYS A 176 4.79 20.48 -5.24
CA LYS A 176 3.47 20.27 -5.84
C LYS A 176 2.86 18.96 -5.40
N VAL A 177 1.55 18.94 -5.29
CA VAL A 177 0.74 17.79 -4.85
C VAL A 177 -0.43 17.61 -5.80
N LEU A 178 -0.59 16.42 -6.38
CA LEU A 178 -1.80 16.04 -7.11
C LEU A 178 -2.58 15.03 -6.26
N VAL A 179 -3.83 15.36 -5.92
CA VAL A 179 -4.76 14.46 -5.24
C VAL A 179 -5.82 14.04 -6.24
N GLY A 180 -6.17 12.76 -6.29
CA GLY A 180 -7.28 12.28 -7.11
C GLY A 180 -8.12 11.24 -6.39
N TRP A 181 -9.40 11.22 -6.73
CA TRP A 181 -10.39 10.32 -6.14
C TRP A 181 -11.44 9.94 -7.18
N ILE A 182 -12.15 8.86 -6.88
CA ILE A 182 -13.28 8.42 -7.66
C ILE A 182 -14.55 8.85 -6.92
N SER A 183 -15.55 9.35 -7.62
CA SER A 183 -16.79 9.80 -6.99
C SER A 183 -18.04 9.35 -7.74
N LYS A 184 -19.10 9.04 -7.00
CA LYS A 184 -20.46 8.86 -7.56
C LYS A 184 -21.08 10.18 -8.05
N TYR A 185 -20.51 11.31 -7.68
CA TYR A 185 -20.87 12.62 -8.21
C TYR A 185 -20.14 12.92 -9.52
N CYS A 186 -20.91 13.16 -10.58
CA CYS A 186 -20.47 13.33 -11.96
C CYS A 186 -21.06 14.59 -12.62
N ASP A 187 -21.21 15.68 -11.87
CA ASP A 187 -21.64 16.97 -12.42
C ASP A 187 -20.62 18.08 -12.10
N GLY A 188 -20.47 19.06 -12.99
CA GLY A 188 -19.44 20.10 -12.87
C GLY A 188 -18.02 19.68 -13.30
N GLY A 189 -17.01 20.35 -12.71
CA GLY A 189 -15.58 20.04 -12.89
C GLY A 189 -14.92 20.40 -14.22
N SER A 190 -15.67 20.95 -15.19
CA SER A 190 -15.19 21.40 -16.52
C SER A 190 -14.15 20.47 -17.19
N PRO A 191 -14.49 19.20 -17.46
CA PRO A 191 -13.57 18.23 -18.07
C PRO A 191 -13.08 18.69 -19.45
N ALA A 192 -11.88 18.27 -19.86
CA ALA A 192 -11.24 18.69 -21.12
C ALA A 192 -12.15 18.59 -22.35
N TYR A 193 -12.92 17.51 -22.49
CA TYR A 193 -13.88 17.31 -23.60
C TYR A 193 -15.06 18.30 -23.63
N THR A 194 -15.20 19.19 -22.64
CA THR A 194 -16.23 20.26 -22.63
C THR A 194 -15.68 21.63 -23.01
N TRP A 195 -14.37 21.75 -23.21
CA TRP A 195 -13.73 23.02 -23.54
C TRP A 195 -13.91 23.31 -25.02
N VAL A 196 -14.21 24.57 -25.34
CA VAL A 196 -14.45 25.02 -26.70
C VAL A 196 -13.57 26.22 -27.05
N ASP A 197 -13.21 26.36 -28.30
CA ASP A 197 -12.50 27.54 -28.83
C ASP A 197 -13.43 28.78 -28.94
N GLU A 198 -12.89 29.91 -29.40
CA GLU A 198 -13.67 31.16 -29.58
C GLU A 198 -14.81 31.00 -30.61
N GLU A 199 -14.66 30.05 -31.55
CA GLU A 199 -15.63 29.70 -32.57
C GLU A 199 -16.71 28.71 -32.08
N GLY A 200 -16.51 28.10 -30.91
CA GLY A 200 -17.40 27.11 -30.30
C GLY A 200 -17.17 25.67 -30.75
N ASN A 201 -16.02 25.36 -31.36
CA ASN A 201 -15.60 23.99 -31.66
C ASN A 201 -14.91 23.37 -30.45
N ASP A 202 -14.98 22.03 -30.34
CA ASP A 202 -14.33 21.31 -29.24
C ASP A 202 -12.81 21.50 -29.31
N LEU A 203 -12.22 22.04 -28.24
CA LEU A 203 -10.77 22.24 -28.12
C LEU A 203 -10.02 20.91 -28.01
N TYR A 204 -10.65 19.93 -27.36
CA TYR A 204 -10.16 18.56 -27.20
C TYR A 204 -11.23 17.57 -27.69
N PRO A 205 -11.23 17.21 -28.99
CA PRO A 205 -12.23 16.30 -29.54
C PRO A 205 -12.23 14.93 -28.84
N ASP A 206 -13.40 14.45 -28.42
CA ASP A 206 -13.57 13.16 -27.73
C ASP A 206 -13.52 11.97 -28.70
N ILE A 207 -12.32 11.59 -29.13
CA ILE A 207 -12.10 10.41 -29.98
C ILE A 207 -12.25 9.08 -29.23
N TRP A 208 -12.13 9.13 -27.90
CA TRP A 208 -12.08 7.96 -27.02
C TRP A 208 -13.46 7.55 -26.48
N GLY A 209 -14.44 8.43 -26.57
CA GLY A 209 -15.81 8.22 -26.09
C GLY A 209 -15.96 8.41 -24.58
N VAL A 210 -15.16 9.29 -23.98
CA VAL A 210 -15.17 9.64 -22.54
C VAL A 210 -16.40 10.49 -22.19
N ALA A 211 -16.89 11.32 -23.11
CA ALA A 211 -18.04 12.18 -22.92
C ALA A 211 -19.36 11.40 -22.99
N GLY A 212 -20.37 11.91 -22.29
CA GLY A 212 -21.71 11.33 -22.28
C GLY A 212 -22.49 11.66 -21.00
N SER A 213 -23.64 11.02 -20.86
CA SER A 213 -24.43 11.04 -19.63
C SER A 213 -23.99 9.93 -18.69
N GLN A 214 -23.97 10.22 -17.39
CA GLN A 214 -23.75 9.23 -16.34
C GLN A 214 -24.76 8.09 -16.46
N ARG A 215 -24.29 6.84 -16.30
CA ARG A 215 -25.09 5.62 -16.35
C ARG A 215 -25.15 4.96 -14.95
N SER A 216 -25.83 3.83 -14.87
CA SER A 216 -25.99 3.04 -13.66
C SER A 216 -26.02 1.55 -13.97
N VAL A 217 -25.76 0.73 -12.95
CA VAL A 217 -25.94 -0.71 -12.95
C VAL A 217 -27.01 -1.08 -11.92
N ASN A 218 -27.84 -2.06 -12.26
CA ASN A 218 -28.88 -2.56 -11.37
C ASN A 218 -28.56 -3.99 -10.92
N TYR A 219 -28.04 -4.12 -9.71
CA TYR A 219 -27.64 -5.39 -9.12
C TYR A 219 -28.82 -6.26 -8.69
N THR A 220 -30.02 -5.68 -8.52
CA THR A 220 -31.24 -6.47 -8.35
C THR A 220 -31.48 -7.41 -9.53
N LEU A 221 -31.15 -6.97 -10.74
CA LEU A 221 -31.25 -7.80 -11.95
C LEU A 221 -30.15 -8.87 -12.02
N GLN A 222 -29.06 -8.70 -11.28
CA GLN A 222 -27.92 -9.62 -11.21
C GLN A 222 -28.01 -10.59 -10.03
N GLY A 223 -29.10 -10.57 -9.26
CA GLY A 223 -29.33 -11.49 -8.15
C GLY A 223 -28.98 -10.95 -6.76
N PHE A 224 -28.60 -9.68 -6.66
CA PHE A 224 -28.31 -8.97 -5.39
C PHE A 224 -29.37 -7.86 -5.15
N PRO A 225 -30.63 -8.22 -4.83
CA PRO A 225 -31.72 -7.27 -4.61
C PRO A 225 -31.48 -6.30 -3.44
N GLU A 226 -30.61 -6.64 -2.51
CA GLU A 226 -30.21 -5.83 -1.37
C GLU A 226 -29.42 -4.57 -1.74
N VAL A 227 -28.63 -4.62 -2.84
CA VAL A 227 -27.79 -3.50 -3.30
C VAL A 227 -28.57 -2.50 -4.14
N GLY A 228 -29.48 -2.97 -5.00
CA GLY A 228 -30.29 -2.08 -5.84
C GLY A 228 -29.58 -1.51 -7.06
N GLU A 229 -29.92 -0.27 -7.43
CA GLU A 229 -29.33 0.47 -8.56
C GLU A 229 -28.27 1.43 -8.05
N ILE A 230 -27.08 1.39 -8.66
CA ILE A 230 -25.92 2.20 -8.29
C ILE A 230 -25.43 2.97 -9.52
N PRO A 231 -25.18 4.29 -9.42
CA PRO A 231 -24.62 5.07 -10.52
C PRO A 231 -23.14 4.73 -10.75
N TYR A 232 -22.68 4.93 -11.99
CA TYR A 232 -21.28 4.82 -12.36
C TYR A 232 -20.46 5.97 -11.80
N SER A 233 -19.23 5.69 -11.41
CA SER A 233 -18.32 6.68 -10.84
C SER A 233 -17.56 7.48 -11.89
N CYS A 234 -17.14 8.70 -11.51
CA CYS A 234 -16.26 9.58 -12.27
C CYS A 234 -14.91 9.77 -11.58
N VAL A 235 -13.87 10.08 -12.36
CA VAL A 235 -12.54 10.45 -11.85
C VAL A 235 -12.45 11.96 -11.66
N TRP A 236 -11.92 12.36 -10.52
CA TRP A 236 -11.68 13.74 -10.12
C TRP A 236 -10.24 13.93 -9.65
N SER A 237 -9.73 15.16 -9.81
CA SER A 237 -8.45 15.55 -9.26
C SER A 237 -8.46 16.99 -8.73
N ALA A 238 -7.54 17.29 -7.81
CA ALA A 238 -7.25 18.63 -7.31
C ALA A 238 -5.74 18.82 -7.17
N ARG A 239 -5.27 20.05 -7.42
CA ARG A 239 -3.86 20.41 -7.45
C ARG A 239 -3.53 21.30 -6.27
N GLY A 240 -2.42 21.02 -5.58
CA GLY A 240 -1.90 21.82 -4.49
C GLY A 240 -0.47 22.28 -4.79
N THR A 241 -0.14 23.54 -4.52
CA THR A 241 1.23 24.04 -4.58
C THR A 241 1.59 24.72 -3.26
N LEU A 242 2.72 24.35 -2.67
CA LEU A 242 3.24 25.01 -1.47
C LEU A 242 3.89 26.34 -1.86
N LEU A 243 3.30 27.45 -1.42
CA LEU A 243 3.73 28.81 -1.74
C LEU A 243 4.11 29.59 -0.48
N GLU A 244 4.98 30.58 -0.65
CA GLU A 244 5.19 31.60 0.37
C GLU A 244 3.98 32.56 0.36
N VAL A 245 3.45 32.85 1.54
CA VAL A 245 2.26 33.68 1.75
C VAL A 245 2.52 34.78 2.77
N ASP A 246 1.74 35.86 2.68
CA ASP A 246 1.69 36.89 3.71
C ASP A 246 0.88 36.47 4.94
N ALA A 247 0.75 37.37 5.93
CA ALA A 247 0.01 37.11 7.16
C ALA A 247 -1.51 36.91 6.93
N GLU A 248 -2.01 37.26 5.75
CA GLU A 248 -3.39 37.08 5.32
C GLU A 248 -3.59 35.79 4.49
N GLY A 249 -2.52 35.04 4.22
CA GLY A 249 -2.56 33.79 3.46
C GLY A 249 -2.57 33.97 1.94
N ILE A 250 -2.21 35.17 1.45
CA ILE A 250 -2.14 35.48 0.03
C ILE A 250 -0.72 35.19 -0.50
N PRO A 251 -0.57 34.46 -1.63
CA PRO A 251 0.73 34.24 -2.26
C PRO A 251 1.52 35.53 -2.43
N THR A 252 2.64 35.64 -1.71
CA THR A 252 3.46 36.85 -1.68
C THR A 252 4.92 36.48 -1.45
N ASP A 253 5.76 36.82 -2.42
CA ASP A 253 7.23 36.68 -2.32
C ASP A 253 7.77 37.51 -1.14
N GLY A 254 8.51 36.85 -0.24
CA GLY A 254 8.99 37.44 1.02
C GLY A 254 7.91 37.66 2.08
N GLY A 255 6.76 36.98 1.96
CA GLY A 255 5.67 37.00 2.93
C GLY A 255 6.04 36.40 4.30
N GLY A 256 7.03 35.51 4.34
CA GLY A 256 7.60 34.90 5.54
C GLY A 256 6.84 33.70 6.09
N PHE A 257 5.70 33.33 5.52
CA PHE A 257 4.88 32.17 5.89
C PHE A 257 4.71 31.22 4.71
N TYR A 258 4.31 29.97 4.96
CA TYR A 258 4.07 28.99 3.89
C TYR A 258 2.68 28.37 4.03
N ASP A 259 2.01 28.16 2.90
CA ASP A 259 0.68 27.54 2.83
C ASP A 259 0.53 26.75 1.51
N ILE A 260 -0.34 25.75 1.51
CA ILE A 260 -0.68 25.01 0.29
C ILE A 260 -1.91 25.66 -0.34
N ILE A 261 -1.73 26.21 -1.53
CA ILE A 261 -2.82 26.76 -2.32
C ILE A 261 -3.39 25.66 -3.21
N TRP A 262 -4.63 25.27 -2.91
CA TRP A 262 -5.39 24.27 -3.66
C TRP A 262 -6.16 24.92 -4.81
N THR A 263 -6.17 24.28 -5.98
CA THR A 263 -7.08 24.63 -7.09
C THR A 263 -8.43 23.98 -6.89
N LYS A 264 -9.47 24.56 -7.51
CA LYS A 264 -10.78 23.90 -7.64
C LYS A 264 -10.61 22.54 -8.31
N ALA A 265 -11.38 21.55 -7.85
CA ALA A 265 -11.37 20.21 -8.40
C ALA A 265 -11.76 20.18 -9.88
N GLU A 266 -11.01 19.43 -10.67
CA GLU A 266 -11.29 19.15 -12.08
C GLU A 266 -11.82 17.72 -12.23
N ARG A 267 -12.79 17.54 -13.13
CA ARG A 267 -13.33 16.21 -13.46
C ARG A 267 -12.69 15.72 -14.74
N LEU A 268 -12.35 14.44 -14.82
CA LEU A 268 -11.74 13.84 -16.02
C LEU A 268 -12.74 13.04 -16.85
N THR A 269 -13.73 12.38 -16.21
CA THR A 269 -14.63 11.43 -16.89
C THR A 269 -16.12 11.73 -16.62
N SER A 270 -17.01 11.22 -17.48
CA SER A 270 -18.45 11.56 -17.44
C SER A 270 -19.33 10.56 -16.68
N GLY A 271 -18.79 9.42 -16.25
CA GLY A 271 -19.57 8.31 -15.67
C GLY A 271 -20.34 7.54 -16.74
N ARG A 272 -19.95 7.66 -18.02
CA ARG A 272 -20.45 6.80 -19.12
C ARG A 272 -20.02 5.34 -18.94
N ARG A 273 -18.92 5.12 -18.24
CA ARG A 273 -18.35 3.85 -17.78
C ARG A 273 -18.01 4.01 -16.30
N ASP A 274 -17.95 2.91 -15.57
CA ASP A 274 -17.75 2.93 -14.12
C ASP A 274 -16.26 2.92 -13.79
N ALA A 275 -15.73 4.05 -13.31
CA ALA A 275 -14.33 4.16 -12.92
C ALA A 275 -14.05 3.47 -11.58
N ASN A 276 -12.93 2.77 -11.49
CA ASN A 276 -12.42 2.15 -10.27
C ASN A 276 -10.87 2.11 -10.28
N ARG A 277 -10.24 1.73 -9.16
CA ARG A 277 -8.78 1.50 -9.03
C ARG A 277 -7.92 2.60 -9.64
N LEU A 278 -8.04 3.80 -9.10
CA LEU A 278 -7.21 4.95 -9.45
C LEU A 278 -5.83 4.85 -8.80
N GLU A 279 -4.78 5.09 -9.58
CA GLU A 279 -3.40 5.25 -9.13
C GLU A 279 -2.83 6.57 -9.67
N ILE A 280 -1.93 7.19 -8.91
CA ILE A 280 -1.28 8.46 -9.24
C ILE A 280 0.21 8.34 -8.95
N ASN A 281 1.01 8.92 -9.83
CA ASN A 281 2.43 9.16 -9.57
C ASN A 281 2.86 10.47 -10.28
N GLY A 282 4.08 10.90 -10.06
CA GLY A 282 4.62 12.09 -10.71
C GLY A 282 6.08 12.29 -10.37
N ASP A 283 6.79 13.15 -11.09
CA ASP A 283 8.17 13.52 -10.79
C ASP A 283 8.37 15.02 -11.00
N GLY A 284 9.26 15.63 -10.21
CA GLY A 284 9.52 17.07 -10.24
C GLY A 284 10.11 17.55 -11.56
N ALA A 285 10.76 16.66 -12.31
CA ALA A 285 11.29 16.93 -13.64
C ALA A 285 10.22 16.94 -14.74
N ALA A 286 9.22 16.06 -14.64
CA ALA A 286 8.31 15.77 -15.75
C ALA A 286 6.90 16.32 -15.52
N GLY A 287 6.27 15.99 -14.38
CA GLY A 287 4.84 16.23 -14.19
C GLY A 287 4.14 15.16 -13.36
N PHE A 288 2.82 15.07 -13.51
CA PHE A 288 1.98 14.07 -12.86
C PHE A 288 1.20 13.24 -13.86
N MET A 289 0.84 12.04 -13.43
CA MET A 289 0.07 11.09 -14.22
C MET A 289 -0.97 10.38 -13.37
N MET A 290 -2.06 9.96 -14.01
CA MET A 290 -3.17 9.22 -13.43
C MET A 290 -3.52 8.03 -14.32
N ILE A 291 -3.71 6.86 -13.71
CA ILE A 291 -4.18 5.65 -14.39
C ILE A 291 -5.32 5.01 -13.60
N TRP A 292 -6.37 4.55 -14.29
CA TRP A 292 -7.52 3.89 -13.66
C TRP A 292 -8.15 2.85 -14.58
N GLN A 293 -8.97 1.97 -14.02
CA GLN A 293 -9.79 1.05 -14.81
C GLN A 293 -11.20 1.62 -15.00
N GLU A 294 -11.82 1.40 -16.17
CA GLU A 294 -13.26 1.68 -16.35
C GLU A 294 -14.02 0.51 -16.93
N ASP A 295 -15.06 0.09 -16.22
CA ASP A 295 -15.93 -1.01 -16.62
C ASP A 295 -17.13 -0.50 -17.44
N PRO A 296 -17.44 -1.09 -18.62
CA PRO A 296 -18.54 -0.62 -19.45
C PRO A 296 -19.92 -1.00 -18.92
N GLU A 297 -20.03 -2.03 -18.07
CA GLU A 297 -21.29 -2.55 -17.53
C GLU A 297 -21.46 -2.30 -16.02
N GLY A 298 -20.47 -1.66 -15.41
CA GLY A 298 -20.43 -1.39 -13.97
C GLY A 298 -19.60 -2.41 -13.23
N LEU A 299 -19.25 -2.10 -11.98
CA LEU A 299 -18.49 -3.01 -11.13
C LEU A 299 -19.09 -4.44 -11.11
N ARG A 300 -18.29 -5.43 -11.49
CA ARG A 300 -18.71 -6.84 -11.44
C ARG A 300 -18.44 -7.39 -10.04
N PRO A 301 -19.46 -7.92 -9.33
CA PRO A 301 -19.25 -8.54 -8.02
C PRO A 301 -18.43 -9.82 -8.19
N GLY A 302 -17.39 -9.98 -7.37
CA GLY A 302 -16.63 -11.23 -7.29
C GLY A 302 -17.31 -12.26 -6.38
N GLN A 303 -16.85 -13.52 -6.43
CA GLN A 303 -17.44 -14.61 -5.66
C GLN A 303 -17.01 -14.64 -4.17
N GLY A 304 -16.17 -13.69 -3.71
CA GLY A 304 -15.73 -13.62 -2.31
C GLY A 304 -14.88 -14.81 -1.84
N LEU A 305 -14.34 -15.62 -2.76
CA LEU A 305 -13.60 -16.86 -2.45
C LEU A 305 -12.15 -16.62 -2.00
N GLY A 306 -11.73 -15.36 -1.85
CA GLY A 306 -10.41 -14.98 -1.34
C GLY A 306 -10.32 -13.52 -0.92
N PRO A 307 -9.28 -13.13 -0.14
CA PRO A 307 -9.12 -11.77 0.36
C PRO A 307 -9.06 -10.73 -0.78
N GLY A 308 -9.87 -9.69 -0.65
CA GLY A 308 -9.99 -8.56 -1.57
C GLY A 308 -10.62 -8.90 -2.91
N GLU A 309 -11.53 -9.88 -2.97
CA GLU A 309 -12.28 -10.27 -4.19
C GLU A 309 -13.80 -10.09 -4.05
N GLY A 310 -14.26 -9.35 -3.03
CA GLY A 310 -15.62 -8.80 -2.97
C GLY A 310 -15.83 -7.69 -4.01
N TRP A 311 -16.47 -6.58 -3.63
CA TRP A 311 -16.76 -5.40 -4.46
C TRP A 311 -15.50 -4.55 -4.76
N SER A 312 -14.39 -5.21 -5.05
CA SER A 312 -13.04 -4.66 -5.08
C SER A 312 -12.59 -4.19 -6.47
N GLY A 313 -13.34 -4.47 -7.53
CA GLY A 313 -12.95 -4.24 -8.92
C GLY A 313 -11.90 -5.22 -9.44
N ALA A 314 -11.63 -6.31 -8.72
CA ALA A 314 -10.75 -7.38 -9.18
C ALA A 314 -11.32 -8.11 -10.38
N VAL A 315 -12.58 -8.52 -10.31
CA VAL A 315 -13.28 -9.15 -11.44
C VAL A 315 -13.92 -8.05 -12.26
N VAL A 316 -13.78 -8.11 -13.57
CA VAL A 316 -14.27 -7.09 -14.49
C VAL A 316 -15.10 -7.71 -15.60
N ASN A 317 -15.92 -6.90 -16.27
CA ASN A 317 -16.62 -7.29 -17.48
C ASN A 317 -15.68 -7.29 -18.69
N GLN A 318 -16.15 -7.88 -19.78
CA GLN A 318 -15.44 -7.79 -21.06
C GLN A 318 -15.41 -6.33 -21.53
N GLN A 319 -14.37 -5.97 -22.26
CA GLN A 319 -14.13 -4.60 -22.75
C GLN A 319 -13.82 -3.58 -21.66
N THR A 320 -13.50 -4.01 -20.43
CA THR A 320 -12.92 -3.13 -19.40
C THR A 320 -11.50 -2.77 -19.80
N ASP A 321 -11.19 -1.48 -19.74
CA ASP A 321 -9.90 -0.95 -20.17
C ASP A 321 -9.25 -0.11 -19.08
N LEU A 322 -7.94 0.01 -19.20
CA LEU A 322 -7.18 1.01 -18.48
C LEU A 322 -7.15 2.32 -19.25
N TRP A 323 -7.25 3.41 -18.50
CA TRP A 323 -7.26 4.78 -18.99
C TRP A 323 -6.12 5.55 -18.37
N TYR A 324 -5.56 6.47 -19.14
CA TYR A 324 -4.39 7.25 -18.78
C TYR A 324 -4.61 8.74 -19.02
N SER A 325 -4.14 9.59 -18.12
CA SER A 325 -4.12 11.04 -18.27
C SER A 325 -2.90 11.61 -17.54
N TYR A 326 -2.37 12.73 -18.02
CA TYR A 326 -1.15 13.34 -17.50
C TYR A 326 -1.22 14.86 -17.53
N ILE A 327 -0.25 15.50 -16.88
CA ILE A 327 -0.04 16.94 -16.91
C ILE A 327 1.43 17.27 -16.68
N SER A 328 2.00 18.16 -17.50
CA SER A 328 3.36 18.67 -17.35
C SER A 328 3.48 19.60 -16.13
N ILE A 329 4.69 19.82 -15.61
CA ILE A 329 4.91 20.80 -14.54
C ILE A 329 4.52 22.22 -14.97
N ASP A 330 4.82 22.59 -16.22
CA ASP A 330 4.54 23.91 -16.78
C ASP A 330 3.04 24.21 -16.85
N ASP A 331 2.23 23.22 -17.22
CA ASP A 331 0.77 23.32 -17.28
C ASP A 331 0.13 23.20 -15.89
N PHE A 332 0.73 22.43 -14.99
CA PHE A 332 0.23 22.22 -13.63
C PHE A 332 0.04 23.55 -12.88
N VAL A 333 0.97 24.48 -13.07
CA VAL A 333 0.99 25.78 -12.37
C VAL A 333 0.10 26.85 -13.03
N GLN A 334 -0.52 26.56 -14.17
CA GLN A 334 -1.37 27.54 -14.86
C GLN A 334 -2.79 27.59 -14.28
N VAL A 335 -3.18 28.76 -13.80
CA VAL A 335 -4.51 29.05 -13.23
C VAL A 335 -5.15 30.26 -13.91
N GLN A 336 -6.47 30.37 -13.82
CA GLN A 336 -7.22 31.53 -14.32
C GLN A 336 -7.01 32.71 -13.37
N THR A 337 -6.91 33.92 -13.93
CA THR A 337 -6.69 35.16 -13.16
C THR A 337 -7.82 35.40 -12.14
N SER A 338 -9.06 35.05 -12.49
CA SER A 338 -10.20 35.03 -11.56
C SER A 338 -11.36 34.20 -12.14
N ASP A 339 -12.42 34.00 -11.35
CA ASP A 339 -13.64 33.32 -11.82
C ASP A 339 -14.35 34.05 -12.98
N ASP A 340 -14.10 35.35 -13.17
CA ASP A 340 -14.67 36.18 -14.24
C ASP A 340 -13.66 36.48 -15.38
N ASP A 341 -12.40 36.04 -15.24
CA ASP A 341 -11.31 36.31 -16.19
C ASP A 341 -10.47 35.04 -16.42
N GLU A 342 -10.72 34.40 -17.56
CA GLU A 342 -10.10 33.14 -17.98
C GLU A 342 -8.65 33.29 -18.45
N THR A 343 -8.08 34.49 -18.38
CA THR A 343 -6.66 34.72 -18.70
C THR A 343 -5.77 33.83 -17.84
N ALA A 344 -4.97 32.98 -18.49
CA ALA A 344 -4.01 32.11 -17.84
C ALA A 344 -2.86 32.90 -17.21
N VAL A 345 -2.58 32.63 -15.94
CA VAL A 345 -1.45 33.14 -15.17
C VAL A 345 -0.83 32.01 -14.36
N SER A 346 0.43 32.19 -13.99
CA SER A 346 1.09 31.28 -13.06
C SER A 346 0.43 31.38 -11.67
N ILE A 347 0.31 30.26 -10.95
CA ILE A 347 -0.24 30.24 -9.57
C ILE A 347 0.59 31.12 -8.62
N TYR A 348 1.87 31.31 -8.92
CA TYR A 348 2.77 32.21 -8.17
C TYR A 348 2.39 33.69 -8.34
N ASP A 349 1.67 34.05 -9.41
CA ASP A 349 1.18 35.41 -9.69
C ASP A 349 -0.31 35.58 -9.34
N TYR A 350 -0.93 34.57 -8.75
CA TYR A 350 -2.36 34.59 -8.43
C TYR A 350 -2.63 35.45 -7.17
N THR A 351 -3.40 36.53 -7.34
CA THR A 351 -3.65 37.51 -6.27
C THR A 351 -5.12 37.59 -5.81
N SER A 352 -6.00 36.71 -6.29
CA SER A 352 -7.41 36.74 -5.90
C SER A 352 -7.63 36.02 -4.56
N GLU A 353 -8.65 36.43 -3.81
CA GLU A 353 -9.04 35.83 -2.52
C GLU A 353 -9.85 34.52 -2.70
N THR A 354 -10.25 34.19 -3.93
CA THR A 354 -10.99 32.96 -4.25
C THR A 354 -10.06 31.78 -4.47
N MET A 355 -10.57 30.55 -4.34
CA MET A 355 -9.82 29.36 -4.77
C MET A 355 -9.57 29.42 -6.29
N PRO A 356 -8.31 29.29 -6.77
CA PRO A 356 -7.98 29.37 -8.18
C PRO A 356 -8.62 28.25 -8.99
N LYS A 357 -9.03 28.55 -10.23
CA LYS A 357 -9.48 27.56 -11.22
C LYS A 357 -8.33 27.25 -12.17
N VAL A 358 -8.19 26.00 -12.60
CA VAL A 358 -7.16 25.59 -13.55
C VAL A 358 -7.34 26.29 -14.92
N ALA A 359 -6.23 26.70 -15.55
CA ALA A 359 -6.24 27.27 -16.90
C ALA A 359 -5.77 26.27 -17.97
N ALA A 360 -4.92 25.30 -17.60
CA ALA A 360 -4.59 24.15 -18.42
C ALA A 360 -5.22 22.88 -17.78
N PRO A 361 -6.08 22.14 -18.49
CA PRO A 361 -6.70 20.94 -17.95
C PRO A 361 -5.69 19.79 -17.98
N MET A 362 -5.95 18.72 -17.23
CA MET A 362 -5.26 17.45 -17.49
C MET A 362 -5.53 16.97 -18.92
N ALA A 363 -4.57 16.24 -19.50
CA ALA A 363 -4.69 15.68 -20.84
C ALA A 363 -5.96 14.82 -20.96
N LEU A 364 -6.64 14.89 -22.11
CA LEU A 364 -7.85 14.11 -22.35
C LEU A 364 -7.57 12.63 -22.09
N PRO A 365 -8.39 11.92 -21.28
CA PRO A 365 -8.14 10.52 -20.97
C PRO A 365 -8.01 9.67 -22.23
N VAL A 366 -6.88 8.96 -22.35
CA VAL A 366 -6.58 8.06 -23.47
C VAL A 366 -6.76 6.60 -23.05
N ARG A 367 -7.12 5.74 -24.01
CA ARG A 367 -7.25 4.30 -23.76
C ARG A 367 -5.89 3.63 -23.88
N LEU A 368 -5.44 2.98 -22.82
CA LEU A 368 -4.14 2.30 -22.78
C LEU A 368 -4.21 0.88 -23.35
N THR A 369 -5.26 0.13 -23.02
CA THR A 369 -5.40 -1.29 -23.38
C THR A 369 -6.30 -1.52 -24.59
N ASP A 370 -6.17 -2.66 -25.24
CA ASP A 370 -6.90 -3.03 -26.47
C ASP A 370 -8.15 -3.91 -26.23
N ASN A 371 -8.74 -3.83 -25.03
CA ASN A 371 -9.87 -4.68 -24.65
C ASN A 371 -11.19 -4.26 -25.30
N LYS A 372 -11.32 -3.02 -25.78
CA LYS A 372 -12.57 -2.56 -26.41
C LYS A 372 -12.71 -3.12 -27.84
N MET A 373 -13.91 -3.63 -28.14
CA MET A 373 -14.20 -4.17 -29.47
C MET A 373 -14.27 -3.07 -30.55
N CYS A 374 -13.47 -3.21 -31.63
CA CYS A 374 -13.57 -2.40 -32.84
C CYS A 374 -14.26 -3.16 -33.98
N LYS A 375 -15.26 -2.53 -34.60
CA LYS A 375 -16.10 -3.07 -35.69
C LYS A 375 -15.96 -2.21 -36.92
N ALA A 376 -16.23 -2.78 -38.10
CA ALA A 376 -16.21 -2.05 -39.37
C ALA A 376 -17.16 -0.83 -39.42
N THR A 377 -18.20 -0.81 -38.58
CA THR A 377 -19.12 0.33 -38.42
C THR A 377 -19.65 0.40 -36.99
N GLY A 378 -19.84 1.62 -36.48
CA GLY A 378 -20.49 1.86 -35.19
C GLY A 378 -19.60 1.62 -33.97
N SER A 379 -18.28 1.73 -34.14
CA SER A 379 -17.31 1.84 -33.05
C SER A 379 -16.94 3.29 -32.77
N ASP A 380 -16.24 3.51 -31.66
CA ASP A 380 -15.74 4.83 -31.28
C ASP A 380 -14.68 5.33 -32.30
N PRO A 381 -14.51 6.66 -32.47
CA PRO A 381 -13.69 7.23 -33.54
C PRO A 381 -12.25 6.73 -33.58
N TYR A 382 -11.61 6.47 -32.42
CA TYR A 382 -10.23 5.98 -32.36
C TYR A 382 -10.01 4.69 -33.18
N CYS A 383 -11.02 3.83 -33.34
CA CYS A 383 -10.89 2.61 -34.16
C CYS A 383 -10.67 2.91 -35.65
N TYR A 384 -10.91 4.14 -36.10
CA TYR A 384 -10.94 4.52 -37.52
C TYR A 384 -9.92 5.59 -37.91
N ILE A 385 -9.15 6.09 -36.94
CA ILE A 385 -8.16 7.16 -37.13
C ILE A 385 -6.80 6.54 -37.50
N ASP A 386 -6.07 7.26 -38.35
CA ASP A 386 -4.64 7.07 -38.65
C ASP A 386 -3.83 7.90 -37.63
N PHE A 387 -3.20 7.24 -36.64
CA PHE A 387 -2.37 7.87 -35.62
C PHE A 387 -0.97 8.23 -36.13
N ASP A 388 -0.55 7.72 -37.30
CA ASP A 388 0.69 8.12 -37.97
C ASP A 388 0.57 9.51 -38.64
N ASN A 389 -0.65 10.03 -38.78
CA ASN A 389 -0.91 11.35 -39.35
C ASN A 389 -0.64 12.48 -38.35
N VAL A 390 0.64 12.75 -38.09
CA VAL A 390 1.11 13.79 -37.17
C VAL A 390 1.63 15.05 -37.87
N ASP A 391 1.65 16.17 -37.16
CA ASP A 391 2.26 17.42 -37.61
C ASP A 391 3.79 17.43 -37.44
N ALA A 392 4.43 18.59 -37.70
CA ALA A 392 5.88 18.70 -37.63
C ALA A 392 6.44 18.59 -36.19
N ASP A 393 5.57 18.80 -35.20
CA ASP A 393 5.89 18.75 -33.78
C ASP A 393 5.43 17.41 -33.16
N GLY A 394 4.90 16.48 -33.96
CA GLY A 394 4.46 15.16 -33.54
C GLY A 394 3.01 15.09 -33.05
N ASN A 395 2.24 16.18 -33.12
CA ASN A 395 0.86 16.18 -32.66
C ASN A 395 -0.07 15.51 -33.68
N LEU A 396 -0.98 14.67 -33.20
CA LEU A 396 -1.98 14.00 -34.03
C LEU A 396 -2.87 15.00 -34.77
N ILE A 397 -2.91 14.90 -36.10
CA ILE A 397 -3.79 15.70 -36.95
C ILE A 397 -5.11 14.95 -37.11
N LEU A 398 -6.11 15.38 -36.35
CA LEU A 398 -7.47 14.84 -36.47
C LEU A 398 -8.21 15.41 -37.69
N PRO A 399 -9.10 14.61 -38.32
CA PRO A 399 -10.01 15.11 -39.34
C PRO A 399 -11.00 16.12 -38.75
N GLU A 400 -11.46 17.08 -39.57
CA GLU A 400 -12.42 18.13 -39.16
C GLU A 400 -13.72 17.56 -38.58
N ASP A 401 -14.19 16.44 -39.16
CA ASP A 401 -15.30 15.64 -38.63
C ASP A 401 -14.77 14.27 -38.19
N LEU A 402 -15.12 13.83 -36.97
CA LEU A 402 -14.69 12.53 -36.46
C LEU A 402 -15.22 11.38 -37.35
N PRO A 403 -14.37 10.39 -37.71
CA PRO A 403 -14.74 9.34 -38.63
C PRO A 403 -15.78 8.39 -38.03
N THR A 404 -16.69 7.91 -38.88
CA THR A 404 -17.72 6.90 -38.53
C THR A 404 -17.50 5.56 -39.24
N ALA A 405 -16.43 5.49 -40.04
CA ALA A 405 -15.95 4.32 -40.77
C ALA A 405 -14.42 4.46 -40.95
N PRO A 406 -13.70 3.35 -41.18
CA PRO A 406 -12.23 3.37 -41.26
C PRO A 406 -11.70 4.34 -42.33
N GLU A 407 -10.74 5.17 -41.94
CA GLU A 407 -9.94 5.97 -42.87
C GLU A 407 -8.94 5.11 -43.65
N PRO A 408 -8.44 5.58 -44.80
CA PRO A 408 -7.29 4.94 -45.44
C PRO A 408 -6.09 4.96 -44.48
N ASN A 409 -5.53 3.80 -44.16
CA ASN A 409 -4.46 3.59 -43.15
C ASN A 409 -4.88 3.78 -41.68
N ALA A 410 -6.14 3.52 -41.33
CA ALA A 410 -6.52 3.47 -39.92
C ALA A 410 -5.78 2.33 -39.18
N ASP A 411 -5.01 2.65 -38.14
CA ASP A 411 -4.10 1.68 -37.49
C ASP A 411 -4.83 0.50 -36.87
N PHE A 412 -5.96 0.81 -36.20
CA PHE A 412 -6.75 -0.19 -35.49
C PHE A 412 -7.84 -0.84 -36.35
N CYS A 413 -7.95 -0.46 -37.63
CA CYS A 413 -8.89 -1.06 -38.57
C CYS A 413 -8.36 -1.11 -40.01
N ALA A 414 -7.10 -1.51 -40.16
CA ALA A 414 -6.42 -1.63 -41.46
C ALA A 414 -7.11 -2.64 -42.39
N THR A 415 -7.67 -3.72 -41.82
CA THR A 415 -8.53 -4.67 -42.53
C THR A 415 -9.69 -5.14 -41.65
N THR A 416 -10.65 -5.85 -42.25
CA THR A 416 -11.82 -6.37 -41.53
C THR A 416 -11.88 -7.89 -41.66
N VAL A 417 -12.18 -8.55 -40.53
CA VAL A 417 -12.28 -10.00 -40.42
C VAL A 417 -13.69 -10.36 -39.95
N SER A 418 -14.26 -11.40 -40.57
CA SER A 418 -15.57 -11.91 -40.20
C SER A 418 -15.43 -12.91 -39.06
N TRP A 419 -16.05 -12.63 -37.92
CA TRP A 419 -16.07 -13.52 -36.75
C TRP A 419 -17.52 -13.81 -36.35
N THR A 420 -17.81 -15.05 -35.97
CA THR A 420 -19.13 -15.43 -35.45
C THR A 420 -19.00 -15.67 -33.96
N ASN A 421 -19.67 -14.83 -33.17
CA ASN A 421 -19.60 -14.97 -31.74
C ASN A 421 -20.28 -16.28 -31.27
N PRO A 422 -20.01 -16.73 -30.03
CA PRO A 422 -20.68 -17.91 -29.47
C PRO A 422 -22.22 -17.80 -29.46
N GLY A 423 -22.76 -16.58 -29.42
CA GLY A 423 -24.20 -16.30 -29.56
C GLY A 423 -24.75 -16.45 -31.00
N GLY A 424 -23.96 -16.90 -31.96
CA GLY A 424 -24.36 -17.16 -33.35
C GLY A 424 -24.49 -15.92 -34.24
N THR A 425 -24.05 -14.75 -33.79
CA THR A 425 -24.08 -13.49 -34.54
C THR A 425 -22.74 -13.24 -35.21
N THR A 426 -22.76 -13.13 -36.54
CA THR A 426 -21.57 -12.75 -37.32
C THR A 426 -21.34 -11.23 -37.28
N LEU A 427 -20.18 -10.83 -36.79
CA LEU A 427 -19.70 -9.46 -36.72
C LEU A 427 -18.54 -9.26 -37.73
N GLN A 428 -18.40 -8.04 -38.23
CA GLN A 428 -17.21 -7.62 -38.98
C GLN A 428 -16.31 -6.84 -38.03
N LEU A 429 -15.26 -7.51 -37.55
CA LEU A 429 -14.29 -6.95 -36.61
C LEU A 429 -13.17 -6.25 -37.37
N CYS A 430 -12.59 -5.24 -36.74
CA CYS A 430 -11.38 -4.59 -37.21
C CYS A 430 -10.15 -5.42 -36.80
N GLN A 431 -9.21 -5.54 -37.73
CA GLN A 431 -7.88 -6.06 -37.49
C GLN A 431 -6.88 -4.92 -37.68
N ALA A 432 -6.05 -4.71 -36.67
CA ALA A 432 -5.01 -3.69 -36.65
C ALA A 432 -3.86 -4.03 -37.61
N GLU A 433 -2.99 -3.06 -37.89
CA GLU A 433 -1.83 -3.24 -38.79
C GLU A 433 -0.85 -4.32 -38.32
N ASP A 434 -0.70 -4.46 -37.00
CA ASP A 434 0.10 -5.48 -36.33
C ASP A 434 -0.56 -6.88 -36.29
N GLY A 435 -1.75 -7.01 -36.88
CA GLY A 435 -2.49 -8.27 -36.98
C GLY A 435 -3.41 -8.58 -35.81
N ARG A 436 -3.41 -7.78 -34.73
CA ARG A 436 -4.34 -7.96 -33.59
C ARG A 436 -5.78 -7.79 -34.04
N VAL A 437 -6.65 -8.66 -33.54
CA VAL A 437 -8.09 -8.55 -33.78
C VAL A 437 -8.78 -8.05 -32.52
N LEU A 438 -9.36 -6.85 -32.60
CA LEU A 438 -9.99 -6.16 -31.47
C LEU A 438 -11.41 -6.70 -31.23
N GLN A 439 -11.48 -7.94 -30.71
CA GLN A 439 -12.73 -8.66 -30.48
C GLN A 439 -13.42 -8.32 -29.16
N GLY A 440 -12.70 -7.73 -28.21
CA GLY A 440 -13.19 -7.30 -26.91
C GLY A 440 -13.87 -8.37 -26.05
N ARG A 441 -13.17 -9.50 -25.89
CA ARG A 441 -13.56 -10.62 -25.01
C ARG A 441 -12.82 -10.65 -23.67
N VAL A 442 -11.85 -9.77 -23.51
CA VAL A 442 -10.96 -9.65 -22.35
C VAL A 442 -11.25 -8.33 -21.62
N GLY A 443 -10.69 -8.16 -20.43
CA GLY A 443 -10.81 -6.94 -19.65
C GLY A 443 -9.66 -6.79 -18.67
N ALA A 444 -9.08 -5.60 -18.62
CA ALA A 444 -7.95 -5.26 -17.75
C ALA A 444 -8.41 -4.66 -16.42
N SER A 445 -7.67 -4.96 -15.37
CA SER A 445 -7.98 -4.56 -13.99
C SER A 445 -6.70 -4.33 -13.17
N ARG A 446 -6.84 -3.62 -12.06
CA ARG A 446 -5.80 -3.41 -11.03
C ARG A 446 -4.46 -2.93 -11.62
N PRO A 447 -4.43 -1.76 -12.29
CA PRO A 447 -3.17 -1.15 -12.66
C PRO A 447 -2.33 -0.89 -11.41
N ARG A 448 -1.01 -1.02 -11.53
CA ARG A 448 -0.04 -0.44 -10.60
C ARG A 448 1.00 0.31 -11.39
N VAL A 449 1.51 1.40 -10.84
CA VAL A 449 2.33 2.31 -11.61
C VAL A 449 3.52 2.87 -10.84
N ASN A 450 4.64 3.03 -11.52
CA ASN A 450 5.71 3.95 -11.15
C ASN A 450 6.01 4.93 -12.26
N VAL A 451 6.73 5.99 -11.91
CA VAL A 451 7.41 6.84 -12.89
C VAL A 451 8.87 7.00 -12.49
N GLN A 452 9.74 7.10 -13.48
CA GLN A 452 11.17 7.36 -13.28
C GLN A 452 11.63 8.44 -14.27
N PRO A 453 12.25 9.54 -13.81
CA PRO A 453 12.64 10.64 -14.67
C PRO A 453 13.76 10.24 -15.62
N TYR A 454 13.81 10.88 -16.79
CA TYR A 454 14.91 10.77 -17.73
C TYR A 454 15.09 12.07 -18.53
N ASP A 455 16.25 12.19 -19.18
CA ASP A 455 16.61 13.28 -20.07
C ASP A 455 16.21 12.91 -21.51
N SER A 456 15.22 13.63 -22.05
CA SER A 456 14.62 13.30 -23.34
C SER A 456 15.45 13.72 -24.55
N ASP A 457 16.29 14.76 -24.42
CA ASP A 457 17.04 15.35 -25.53
C ASP A 457 18.57 15.29 -25.38
N GLY A 458 19.05 14.81 -24.24
CA GLY A 458 20.47 14.61 -23.94
C GLY A 458 21.19 15.90 -23.53
N ASP A 459 20.47 16.93 -23.08
CA ASP A 459 21.06 18.20 -22.64
C ASP A 459 21.56 18.19 -21.18
N GLY A 460 21.33 17.10 -20.46
CA GLY A 460 21.69 16.89 -19.06
C GLY A 460 20.61 17.32 -18.07
N VAL A 461 19.42 17.72 -18.54
CA VAL A 461 18.28 18.11 -17.71
C VAL A 461 17.16 17.08 -17.86
N TYR A 462 16.67 16.57 -16.74
CA TYR A 462 15.47 15.74 -16.77
C TYR A 462 14.25 16.60 -17.08
N ASP A 463 13.52 16.22 -18.12
CA ASP A 463 12.36 16.94 -18.68
C ASP A 463 11.18 16.00 -19.00
N SER A 464 11.38 14.68 -18.92
CA SER A 464 10.32 13.68 -19.04
C SER A 464 10.51 12.51 -18.05
N ALA A 465 9.60 11.54 -18.08
CA ALA A 465 9.63 10.34 -17.25
C ALA A 465 9.12 9.12 -18.00
N TRP A 466 9.71 7.95 -17.71
CA TRP A 466 9.18 6.66 -18.13
C TRP A 466 8.08 6.22 -17.18
N VAL A 467 6.91 5.92 -17.73
CA VAL A 467 5.84 5.23 -17.02
C VAL A 467 6.13 3.74 -17.02
N ILE A 468 5.96 3.11 -15.86
CA ILE A 468 6.16 1.68 -15.65
C ILE A 468 4.88 1.14 -15.05
N THR A 469 4.14 0.31 -15.78
CA THR A 469 2.86 -0.22 -15.29
C THR A 469 2.61 -1.65 -15.75
N ALA A 470 1.75 -2.36 -15.01
CA ALA A 470 1.20 -3.63 -15.47
C ALA A 470 -0.24 -3.79 -15.00
N ALA A 471 -0.96 -4.69 -15.67
CA ALA A 471 -2.38 -4.91 -15.46
C ALA A 471 -2.73 -6.40 -15.44
N GLU A 472 -3.72 -6.74 -14.61
CA GLU A 472 -4.34 -8.06 -14.62
C GLU A 472 -5.43 -8.12 -15.70
N GLU A 473 -5.22 -8.91 -16.74
CA GLU A 473 -6.21 -9.13 -17.80
C GLU A 473 -6.88 -10.49 -17.65
N SER A 474 -8.22 -10.52 -17.79
CA SER A 474 -8.95 -11.78 -17.79
C SER A 474 -8.57 -12.68 -18.97
N LYS A 475 -8.36 -13.97 -18.70
CA LYS A 475 -8.29 -14.98 -19.76
C LYS A 475 -9.69 -15.10 -20.35
N ALA A 476 -9.81 -14.83 -21.65
CA ALA A 476 -11.08 -14.71 -22.35
C ALA A 476 -12.09 -15.78 -21.87
N LEU A 477 -13.27 -15.30 -21.46
CA LEU A 477 -14.36 -16.15 -20.97
C LEU A 477 -14.77 -17.14 -22.09
N GLY A 478 -14.29 -18.38 -22.01
CA GLY A 478 -14.68 -19.51 -22.85
C GLY A 478 -14.16 -19.52 -24.29
N GLU A 479 -12.84 -19.65 -24.51
CA GLU A 479 -12.36 -20.36 -25.72
C GLU A 479 -12.33 -21.88 -25.42
N GLY A 480 -13.53 -22.46 -25.34
CA GLY A 480 -13.73 -23.88 -25.03
C GLY A 480 -15.14 -24.18 -24.51
N ASP A 481 -15.97 -24.75 -25.39
CA ASP A 481 -17.34 -25.28 -25.19
C ASP A 481 -18.51 -24.26 -25.12
N GLU A 482 -19.60 -24.58 -25.82
CA GLU A 482 -20.70 -23.66 -26.20
C GLU A 482 -21.79 -23.45 -25.12
N ASP A 483 -21.69 -24.06 -23.93
CA ASP A 483 -22.86 -24.28 -23.06
C ASP A 483 -22.70 -23.93 -21.56
N LEU A 484 -21.73 -23.10 -21.15
CA LEU A 484 -21.61 -22.65 -19.76
C LEU A 484 -21.55 -21.12 -19.65
N GLU A 485 -22.10 -20.57 -18.56
CA GLU A 485 -21.91 -19.16 -18.23
C GLU A 485 -20.42 -18.82 -18.22
N PRO A 486 -20.04 -17.56 -18.54
CA PRO A 486 -18.65 -17.15 -18.56
C PRO A 486 -18.01 -17.30 -17.17
N GLU A 487 -17.39 -18.45 -16.93
CA GLU A 487 -16.59 -18.76 -15.73
C GLU A 487 -15.21 -18.08 -15.91
N ASP A 488 -14.78 -17.33 -14.87
CA ASP A 488 -13.47 -16.69 -14.85
C ASP A 488 -12.40 -17.77 -14.66
N ILE A 489 -11.74 -18.15 -15.76
CA ILE A 489 -10.70 -19.20 -15.78
C ILE A 489 -9.33 -18.66 -15.34
N GLY A 490 -9.25 -17.41 -14.86
CA GLY A 490 -8.04 -16.79 -14.33
C GLY A 490 -7.53 -15.63 -15.19
N LYS A 491 -6.31 -15.18 -14.88
CA LYS A 491 -5.76 -13.92 -15.43
C LYS A 491 -4.33 -14.05 -15.91
N ASN A 492 -3.99 -13.21 -16.88
CA ASN A 492 -2.65 -12.96 -17.35
C ASN A 492 -2.16 -11.61 -16.86
N MET A 493 -0.85 -11.50 -16.69
CA MET A 493 -0.18 -10.27 -16.32
C MET A 493 0.49 -9.65 -17.53
N TRP A 494 0.08 -8.43 -17.86
CA TRP A 494 0.59 -7.66 -19.00
C TRP A 494 1.30 -6.41 -18.54
N TYR A 495 2.51 -6.20 -19.02
CA TYR A 495 3.41 -5.11 -18.68
C TYR A 495 3.44 -4.06 -19.78
N TYR A 496 3.51 -2.78 -19.39
CA TYR A 496 3.53 -1.64 -20.27
C TYR A 496 4.56 -0.62 -19.76
N THR A 497 5.28 0.00 -20.69
CA THR A 497 6.13 1.15 -20.41
C THR A 497 6.18 2.07 -21.60
N PHE A 498 6.11 3.37 -21.35
CA PHE A 498 5.98 4.42 -22.36
C PHE A 498 6.37 5.77 -21.75
N ASP A 499 6.56 6.79 -22.61
CA ASP A 499 6.86 8.15 -22.17
C ASP A 499 5.63 8.81 -21.53
N MET A 500 5.81 9.46 -20.38
CA MET A 500 4.70 10.02 -19.60
C MET A 500 3.93 11.11 -20.35
N LEU A 501 4.62 11.94 -21.14
CA LEU A 501 4.03 13.07 -21.87
C LEU A 501 3.62 12.69 -23.30
N ASN A 502 4.07 11.54 -23.79
CA ASN A 502 3.75 10.98 -25.10
C ASN A 502 3.37 9.49 -24.95
N PRO A 503 2.18 9.20 -24.40
CA PRO A 503 1.79 7.83 -24.11
C PRO A 503 1.48 7.05 -25.38
N ASP A 504 1.92 5.79 -25.41
CA ASP A 504 1.42 4.80 -26.36
C ASP A 504 -0.04 4.46 -26.06
N VAL A 505 -0.84 4.21 -27.11
CA VAL A 505 -2.29 4.00 -26.98
C VAL A 505 -2.73 2.64 -27.51
N VAL A 506 -3.77 2.06 -26.91
CA VAL A 506 -4.39 0.79 -27.34
C VAL A 506 -3.35 -0.33 -27.54
N MET A 507 -2.53 -0.54 -26.52
CA MET A 507 -1.46 -1.55 -26.47
C MET A 507 -1.97 -2.92 -26.01
N GLN A 508 -1.27 -3.97 -26.46
CA GLN A 508 -1.36 -5.32 -25.89
C GLN A 508 -0.45 -5.48 -24.66
N GLY A 509 0.72 -4.83 -24.66
CA GLY A 509 1.74 -5.00 -23.62
C GLY A 509 2.56 -6.29 -23.78
N GLY A 510 3.54 -6.47 -22.90
CA GLY A 510 4.39 -7.66 -22.81
C GLY A 510 3.88 -8.64 -21.75
N MET A 511 3.84 -9.94 -22.07
CA MET A 511 3.32 -10.95 -21.15
C MET A 511 4.37 -11.34 -20.10
N LEU A 512 4.06 -11.17 -18.81
CA LEU A 512 4.97 -11.55 -17.71
C LEU A 512 4.84 -13.01 -17.28
N ASN A 513 3.72 -13.67 -17.57
CA ASN A 513 3.54 -15.08 -17.24
C ASN A 513 4.59 -15.95 -17.93
N GLN A 514 5.13 -16.92 -17.21
CA GLN A 514 5.75 -18.08 -17.84
C GLN A 514 4.65 -18.98 -18.45
N PRO A 515 4.89 -19.60 -19.62
CA PRO A 515 4.07 -20.71 -20.09
C PRO A 515 3.93 -21.80 -19.02
N ALA A 516 2.72 -22.32 -18.85
CA ALA A 516 2.43 -23.33 -17.84
C ALA A 516 3.20 -24.63 -18.14
N VAL A 517 3.81 -25.20 -17.09
CA VAL A 517 4.55 -26.46 -17.13
C VAL A 517 3.67 -27.57 -16.59
N ASP A 518 3.58 -28.68 -17.33
CA ASP A 518 2.87 -29.88 -16.91
C ASP A 518 3.63 -30.57 -15.75
N PRO A 519 3.00 -30.70 -14.57
CA PRO A 519 3.63 -31.34 -13.41
C PRO A 519 4.06 -32.80 -13.63
N GLU A 520 3.42 -33.53 -14.55
CA GLU A 520 3.75 -34.94 -14.80
C GLU A 520 4.97 -35.11 -15.72
N THR A 521 5.15 -34.18 -16.67
CA THR A 521 6.16 -34.32 -17.72
C THR A 521 7.33 -33.35 -17.60
N GLY A 522 7.15 -32.23 -16.88
CA GLY A 522 8.14 -31.15 -16.79
C GLY A 522 8.32 -30.39 -18.11
N ALA A 523 7.39 -30.51 -19.04
CA ALA A 523 7.37 -29.79 -20.32
C ALA A 523 6.20 -28.80 -20.34
N PHE A 524 6.27 -27.80 -21.21
CA PHE A 524 5.12 -26.90 -21.43
C PHE A 524 3.91 -27.65 -21.96
N PHE A 525 2.71 -27.19 -21.59
CA PHE A 525 1.48 -27.66 -22.21
C PHE A 525 1.48 -27.40 -23.73
N ASP A 526 0.70 -28.20 -24.46
CA ASP A 526 0.54 -28.03 -25.90
C ASP A 526 -0.05 -26.64 -26.19
N MET A 527 0.52 -25.93 -27.18
CA MET A 527 0.01 -24.62 -27.59
C MET A 527 -1.44 -24.72 -28.07
N LEU A 528 -2.24 -23.75 -27.64
CA LEU A 528 -3.63 -23.55 -28.06
C LEU A 528 -3.67 -22.67 -29.32
N GLU A 529 -4.82 -22.63 -29.99
CA GLU A 529 -5.06 -21.82 -31.19
C GLU A 529 -6.29 -20.95 -30.96
N ASP A 530 -6.19 -19.65 -31.22
CA ASP A 530 -7.30 -18.70 -31.09
C ASP A 530 -8.33 -18.85 -32.24
N ASP A 531 -9.43 -18.11 -32.16
CA ASP A 531 -10.50 -18.09 -33.18
C ASP A 531 -10.02 -17.67 -34.60
N PHE A 532 -8.80 -17.13 -34.72
CA PHE A 532 -8.21 -16.60 -35.95
C PHE A 532 -7.03 -17.43 -36.48
N GLY A 533 -6.66 -18.51 -35.78
CA GLY A 533 -5.58 -19.42 -36.17
C GLY A 533 -4.20 -19.07 -35.62
N ASN A 534 -4.11 -18.15 -34.65
CA ASN A 534 -2.84 -17.79 -34.00
C ASN A 534 -2.58 -18.70 -32.81
N GLN A 535 -1.35 -19.20 -32.70
CA GLN A 535 -0.96 -20.08 -31.60
C GLN A 535 -0.63 -19.29 -30.33
N PHE A 536 -1.03 -19.78 -29.16
CA PHE A 536 -0.68 -19.18 -27.88
C PHE A 536 -0.40 -20.24 -26.80
N TYR A 537 0.42 -19.86 -25.82
CA TYR A 537 0.74 -20.68 -24.66
C TYR A 537 -0.37 -20.62 -23.62
N GLU A 538 -0.69 -21.78 -23.04
CA GLU A 538 -1.40 -21.82 -21.76
C GLU A 538 -0.47 -21.31 -20.65
N THR A 539 -1.05 -20.63 -19.66
CA THR A 539 -0.31 -20.01 -18.55
C THR A 539 -1.00 -20.31 -17.24
N GLU A 540 -0.24 -20.25 -16.14
CA GLU A 540 -0.82 -20.26 -14.81
C GLU A 540 -1.61 -18.98 -14.52
N ILE A 541 -2.41 -18.98 -13.45
CA ILE A 541 -3.20 -17.80 -13.06
C ILE A 541 -2.26 -16.82 -12.35
N ALA A 542 -1.91 -15.71 -13.00
CA ALA A 542 -1.10 -14.65 -12.40
C ALA A 542 -1.93 -13.43 -12.03
N ARG A 543 -1.68 -12.86 -10.86
CA ARG A 543 -2.42 -11.70 -10.31
C ARG A 543 -1.56 -10.91 -9.32
N ARG A 544 -2.12 -9.82 -8.81
CA ARG A 544 -1.54 -8.94 -7.77
C ARG A 544 -0.15 -8.47 -8.20
N PHE A 545 -0.06 -7.72 -9.28
CA PHE A 545 1.22 -7.15 -9.67
C PHE A 545 1.74 -6.15 -8.64
N SER A 546 3.05 -6.15 -8.46
CA SER A 546 3.81 -5.16 -7.73
C SER A 546 5.15 -4.97 -8.44
N HIS A 547 5.81 -3.85 -8.23
CA HIS A 547 7.12 -3.59 -8.84
C HIS A 547 8.02 -2.81 -7.88
N MET A 548 9.32 -2.93 -8.12
CA MET A 548 10.37 -2.17 -7.47
C MET A 548 11.23 -1.61 -8.59
N THR A 549 11.36 -0.30 -8.70
CA THR A 549 12.14 0.35 -9.76
C THR A 549 12.90 1.51 -9.18
N GLN A 550 14.09 1.77 -9.72
CA GLN A 550 14.97 2.83 -9.25
C GLN A 550 15.44 3.71 -10.41
N PRO A 551 15.72 5.00 -10.18
CA PRO A 551 16.18 5.89 -11.23
C PRO A 551 17.54 5.46 -11.77
N ILE A 552 17.86 5.92 -12.98
CA ILE A 552 19.06 5.50 -13.74
C ILE A 552 20.35 5.65 -12.92
N HIS A 553 20.49 6.76 -12.20
CA HIS A 553 21.68 7.07 -11.39
C HIS A 553 21.81 6.21 -10.12
N GLN A 554 20.79 5.44 -9.76
CA GLN A 554 20.79 4.54 -8.60
C GLN A 554 20.99 3.08 -9.02
N ILE A 555 21.02 2.75 -10.32
CA ILE A 555 21.22 1.38 -10.78
C ILE A 555 22.62 0.89 -10.38
N GLY A 556 22.66 -0.26 -9.68
CA GLY A 556 23.89 -0.88 -9.18
C GLY A 556 24.73 -1.58 -10.26
N GLU A 557 25.80 -2.24 -9.83
CA GLU A 557 26.76 -2.91 -10.73
C GLU A 557 26.12 -4.06 -11.52
N THR A 558 25.03 -4.64 -11.01
CA THR A 558 24.31 -5.73 -11.71
C THR A 558 23.42 -5.24 -12.86
N GLY A 559 23.28 -3.92 -13.05
CA GLY A 559 22.45 -3.33 -14.09
C GLY A 559 20.93 -3.48 -13.85
N THR A 560 20.51 -3.91 -12.66
CA THR A 560 19.09 -4.15 -12.35
C THR A 560 18.33 -2.83 -12.23
N ALA A 561 17.54 -2.47 -13.25
CA ALA A 561 16.71 -1.27 -13.24
C ALA A 561 15.40 -1.46 -12.45
N GLY A 562 14.89 -2.69 -12.43
CA GLY A 562 13.67 -3.00 -11.67
C GLY A 562 13.40 -4.47 -11.50
N ILE A 563 12.47 -4.77 -10.59
CA ILE A 563 11.98 -6.11 -10.27
C ILE A 563 10.46 -6.09 -10.36
N LEU A 564 9.93 -6.94 -11.22
CA LEU A 564 8.52 -7.14 -11.51
C LEU A 564 8.04 -8.35 -10.70
N ILE A 565 7.01 -8.16 -9.88
CA ILE A 565 6.55 -9.15 -8.92
C ILE A 565 5.12 -9.55 -9.28
N THR A 566 4.86 -10.85 -9.30
CA THR A 566 3.51 -11.39 -9.51
C THR A 566 3.21 -12.53 -8.54
N LYS A 567 1.94 -12.71 -8.20
CA LYS A 567 1.47 -13.91 -7.51
C LYS A 567 0.89 -14.88 -8.53
N ALA A 568 1.41 -16.10 -8.60
CA ALA A 568 0.95 -17.11 -9.56
C ALA A 568 0.64 -18.46 -8.90
N GLY A 569 -0.30 -19.21 -9.49
CA GLY A 569 -0.64 -20.56 -9.05
C GLY A 569 -1.49 -21.31 -10.08
N ILE A 570 -1.48 -22.64 -9.96
CA ILE A 570 -2.17 -23.56 -10.88
C ILE A 570 -3.65 -23.78 -10.61
N LEU A 571 -4.08 -23.65 -9.35
CA LEU A 571 -5.45 -23.97 -8.94
C LEU A 571 -6.34 -22.73 -8.99
N ASN A 572 -7.65 -22.98 -9.09
CA ASN A 572 -8.69 -21.96 -9.12
C ASN A 572 -8.60 -20.98 -7.93
N GLN A 573 -9.32 -19.87 -8.07
CA GLN A 573 -9.42 -18.77 -7.14
C GLN A 573 -9.47 -19.20 -5.65
N GLY A 574 -8.56 -18.64 -4.85
CA GLY A 574 -8.40 -18.97 -3.41
C GLY A 574 -7.50 -20.17 -3.11
N GLY A 575 -6.97 -20.83 -4.15
CA GLY A 575 -6.01 -21.93 -4.04
C GLY A 575 -4.57 -21.51 -3.66
N PRO A 576 -3.65 -22.49 -3.60
CA PRO A 576 -2.23 -22.27 -3.35
C PRO A 576 -1.62 -21.39 -4.44
N ALA A 577 -0.67 -20.56 -4.05
CA ALA A 577 0.00 -19.63 -4.95
C ALA A 577 1.23 -18.99 -4.31
N ASP A 578 2.25 -18.84 -5.15
CA ASP A 578 3.57 -18.34 -4.82
C ASP A 578 3.81 -16.93 -5.37
N ILE A 579 4.92 -16.33 -4.92
CA ILE A 579 5.41 -15.03 -5.36
C ILE A 579 6.58 -15.24 -6.32
N PHE A 580 6.44 -14.71 -7.53
CA PHE A 580 7.42 -14.80 -8.60
C PHE A 580 7.99 -13.44 -8.95
N LEU A 581 9.29 -13.42 -9.28
CA LEU A 581 10.03 -12.23 -9.68
C LEU A 581 10.56 -12.36 -11.10
N ARG A 582 10.54 -11.25 -11.83
CA ARG A 582 11.33 -11.06 -13.04
C ARG A 582 12.13 -9.76 -12.93
N ARG A 583 13.37 -9.78 -13.37
CA ARG A 583 14.27 -8.62 -13.33
C ARG A 583 14.26 -7.89 -14.67
N LEU A 584 14.34 -6.57 -14.63
CA LEU A 584 14.67 -5.71 -15.77
C LEU A 584 16.14 -5.33 -15.63
N VAL A 585 16.97 -5.74 -16.59
CA VAL A 585 18.42 -5.61 -16.53
C VAL A 585 18.90 -4.85 -17.75
N VAL A 586 19.61 -3.74 -17.51
CA VAL A 586 20.25 -2.96 -18.56
C VAL A 586 21.47 -3.73 -19.08
N PRO A 587 21.60 -3.95 -20.40
CA PRO A 587 22.76 -4.61 -20.97
C PRO A 587 24.07 -3.84 -20.73
N ASP A 588 25.16 -4.56 -20.44
CA ASP A 588 26.48 -3.99 -20.14
C ASP A 588 27.02 -3.04 -21.24
N ASP A 589 26.64 -3.25 -22.51
CA ASP A 589 27.09 -2.46 -23.66
C ASP A 589 26.30 -1.17 -23.89
N MET A 590 25.23 -0.94 -23.11
CA MET A 590 24.44 0.29 -23.17
C MET A 590 25.01 1.40 -22.29
N TRP A 591 25.90 1.09 -21.35
CA TRP A 591 26.48 2.08 -20.45
C TRP A 591 27.58 2.90 -21.15
N GLU A 592 27.47 4.23 -21.07
CA GLU A 592 28.46 5.17 -21.61
C GLU A 592 29.05 6.05 -20.52
N ASP A 593 30.36 6.34 -20.61
CA ASP A 593 31.03 7.29 -19.72
C ASP A 593 30.43 8.70 -19.92
N CYS A 594 29.94 9.29 -18.83
CA CYS A 594 29.34 10.63 -18.82
C CYS A 594 29.80 11.44 -17.61
N GLU A 595 29.32 12.69 -17.56
CA GLU A 595 29.61 13.68 -16.52
C GLU A 595 28.29 14.33 -16.11
N THR A 596 27.74 13.92 -14.97
CA THR A 596 26.44 14.37 -14.42
C THR A 596 26.58 15.10 -13.08
N ASP A 597 27.62 14.83 -12.28
CA ASP A 597 27.84 15.50 -10.97
C ASP A 597 28.69 16.78 -11.04
N GLY A 598 29.36 17.05 -12.16
CA GLY A 598 30.23 18.22 -12.33
C GLY A 598 31.61 18.05 -11.67
N ASP A 599 31.97 16.85 -11.20
CA ASP A 599 33.29 16.48 -10.73
C ASP A 599 34.09 15.73 -11.83
N PRO A 600 35.02 16.42 -12.53
CA PRO A 600 35.82 15.80 -13.60
C PRO A 600 36.87 14.78 -13.08
N THR A 601 36.84 14.43 -11.80
CA THR A 601 37.68 13.41 -11.19
C THR A 601 36.97 12.09 -10.95
N THR A 602 35.64 12.05 -11.06
CA THR A 602 34.82 10.84 -11.12
C THR A 602 34.61 10.44 -12.59
N THR A 603 34.17 9.21 -12.83
CA THR A 603 33.73 8.75 -14.16
C THR A 603 32.40 8.09 -13.92
N GLU A 604 31.34 8.72 -14.39
CA GLU A 604 29.97 8.27 -14.19
C GLU A 604 29.49 7.51 -15.42
N SER A 605 28.47 6.67 -15.24
CA SER A 605 27.89 5.88 -16.32
C SER A 605 26.45 6.32 -16.55
N CYS A 606 26.15 6.68 -17.79
CA CYS A 606 24.83 7.09 -18.23
C CYS A 606 24.30 6.13 -19.28
N LEU A 607 22.99 6.22 -19.50
CA LEU A 607 22.32 5.59 -20.62
C LEU A 607 22.17 6.59 -21.77
N PRO A 608 22.12 6.12 -23.03
CA PRO A 608 21.89 7.00 -24.17
C PRO A 608 20.58 7.77 -24.00
N ALA A 609 20.54 9.01 -24.48
CA ALA A 609 19.33 9.83 -24.47
C ALA A 609 18.16 9.07 -25.12
N GLY A 610 17.00 9.08 -24.46
CA GLY A 610 15.80 8.35 -24.89
C GLY A 610 15.85 6.83 -24.73
N TYR A 611 16.89 6.25 -24.14
CA TYR A 611 16.91 4.81 -23.82
C TYR A 611 15.99 4.52 -22.63
N ASN A 612 15.09 3.54 -22.79
CA ASN A 612 14.21 3.08 -21.72
C ASN A 612 14.80 1.85 -21.01
N PRO A 613 15.39 1.98 -19.80
CA PRO A 613 15.93 0.83 -19.07
C PRO A 613 14.83 -0.13 -18.59
N TYR A 614 13.58 0.30 -18.56
CA TYR A 614 12.44 -0.50 -18.13
C TYR A 614 11.69 -1.16 -19.29
N ALA A 615 12.19 -1.03 -20.53
CA ALA A 615 11.61 -1.67 -21.70
C ALA A 615 11.45 -3.19 -21.49
N PHE A 616 10.38 -3.77 -22.04
CA PHE A 616 10.09 -5.20 -21.89
C PHE A 616 11.21 -6.09 -22.46
N GLU A 617 11.93 -5.62 -23.48
CA GLU A 617 13.11 -6.28 -24.04
C GLU A 617 14.28 -6.41 -23.06
N ASN A 618 14.33 -5.58 -22.00
CA ASN A 618 15.34 -5.67 -20.95
C ASN A 618 14.98 -6.70 -19.86
N LEU A 619 13.87 -7.42 -20.01
CA LEU A 619 13.51 -8.51 -19.11
C LEU A 619 14.59 -9.60 -19.14
N ALA A 620 15.17 -9.90 -17.98
CA ALA A 620 16.16 -10.95 -17.84
C ALA A 620 15.55 -12.30 -18.22
N CYS A 621 15.90 -12.78 -19.41
CA CYS A 621 15.35 -13.99 -20.00
C CYS A 621 16.39 -14.63 -20.93
N ASP A 622 16.63 -15.92 -20.75
CA ASP A 622 17.60 -16.69 -21.53
C ASP A 622 16.98 -17.28 -22.81
N ASP A 623 15.68 -17.58 -22.78
CA ASP A 623 14.95 -18.20 -23.89
C ASP A 623 13.69 -17.39 -24.24
N TRP A 624 13.71 -16.78 -25.43
CA TRP A 624 12.60 -16.00 -25.97
C TRP A 624 11.89 -16.71 -27.13
N ALA A 625 10.60 -16.42 -27.29
CA ALA A 625 9.83 -16.74 -28.48
C ALA A 625 9.10 -15.51 -29.03
N TYR A 626 8.92 -15.46 -30.36
CA TYR A 626 8.17 -14.42 -31.08
C TYR A 626 8.67 -12.97 -30.92
N GLU A 627 9.97 -12.76 -30.63
CA GLU A 627 10.59 -11.42 -30.53
C GLU A 627 10.49 -10.59 -31.82
N ASP A 628 10.24 -11.24 -32.96
CA ASP A 628 10.08 -10.58 -34.25
C ASP A 628 8.68 -9.99 -34.48
N GLY A 629 7.78 -10.09 -33.49
CA GLY A 629 6.39 -9.64 -33.58
C GLY A 629 5.56 -10.47 -34.57
N SER A 630 6.04 -11.66 -34.98
CA SER A 630 5.35 -12.49 -35.97
C SER A 630 4.02 -13.08 -35.49
N ASN A 631 3.79 -13.07 -34.18
CA ASN A 631 2.57 -13.58 -33.56
C ASN A 631 1.75 -12.43 -32.96
N PRO A 632 0.52 -12.16 -33.45
CA PRO A 632 -0.35 -11.11 -32.91
C PRO A 632 -0.74 -11.27 -31.43
N ARG A 633 -0.47 -12.42 -30.81
CA ARG A 633 -0.69 -12.65 -29.37
C ARG A 633 0.51 -12.25 -28.50
N TYR A 634 1.68 -12.02 -29.10
CA TYR A 634 2.94 -11.72 -28.42
C TYR A 634 3.75 -10.68 -29.21
N LEU A 635 3.23 -9.46 -29.37
CA LEU A 635 3.89 -8.43 -30.18
C LEU A 635 5.29 -8.05 -29.65
N GLN A 636 5.48 -8.09 -28.33
CA GLN A 636 6.77 -7.84 -27.68
C GLN A 636 7.56 -9.14 -27.38
N GLY A 637 7.11 -10.29 -27.92
CA GLY A 637 7.64 -11.60 -27.58
C GLY A 637 7.11 -12.15 -26.25
N VAL A 638 7.54 -13.38 -25.92
CA VAL A 638 7.23 -14.06 -24.65
C VAL A 638 8.47 -14.74 -24.10
N CYS A 639 8.74 -14.52 -22.82
CA CYS A 639 9.86 -15.14 -22.12
C CYS A 639 9.48 -16.56 -21.67
N LEU A 640 10.28 -17.54 -22.07
CA LEU A 640 10.09 -18.96 -21.72
C LEU A 640 10.88 -19.36 -20.46
N SER A 641 11.86 -18.56 -20.04
CA SER A 641 12.63 -18.81 -18.84
C SER A 641 11.76 -18.76 -17.57
N PRO A 642 12.07 -19.62 -16.57
CA PRO A 642 11.36 -19.60 -15.30
C PRO A 642 11.51 -18.24 -14.61
N ALA A 643 10.45 -17.82 -13.93
CA ALA A 643 10.52 -16.69 -13.02
C ALA A 643 11.08 -17.15 -11.67
N ILE A 644 11.73 -16.25 -10.93
CA ILE A 644 12.35 -16.58 -9.64
C ILE A 644 11.23 -16.73 -8.59
N ASN A 645 11.07 -17.92 -8.04
CA ASN A 645 10.11 -18.21 -6.97
C ASN A 645 10.69 -17.83 -5.61
N VAL A 646 10.29 -16.68 -5.08
CA VAL A 646 10.86 -16.14 -3.84
C VAL A 646 10.19 -16.72 -2.59
N SER A 647 8.96 -17.24 -2.71
CA SER A 647 8.21 -17.85 -1.60
C SER A 647 8.25 -19.37 -1.57
N GLY A 648 8.79 -20.02 -2.60
CA GLY A 648 8.87 -21.47 -2.72
C GLY A 648 9.55 -22.12 -1.52
N THR A 649 9.01 -23.26 -1.07
CA THR A 649 9.51 -24.02 0.07
C THR A 649 9.41 -25.52 -0.20
N THR A 650 10.26 -26.33 0.44
CA THR A 650 10.14 -27.79 0.41
C THR A 650 9.47 -28.31 1.67
N ILE A 651 8.45 -29.17 1.50
CA ILE A 651 7.77 -29.84 2.62
C ILE A 651 8.72 -30.84 3.27
N VAL A 652 8.91 -30.75 4.60
CA VAL A 652 9.73 -31.71 5.36
C VAL A 652 8.85 -32.78 6.01
N SER A 653 7.79 -32.37 6.71
CA SER A 653 6.88 -33.29 7.42
C SER A 653 5.46 -32.73 7.61
N CYS A 654 4.51 -33.65 7.83
CA CYS A 654 3.10 -33.33 8.03
C CYS A 654 2.53 -33.91 9.35
N ASP A 655 1.42 -33.34 9.82
CA ASP A 655 0.76 -33.63 11.11
C ASP A 655 0.33 -35.09 11.33
N ASN A 656 0.12 -35.82 10.24
CA ASN A 656 -0.17 -37.26 10.23
C ASN A 656 1.08 -38.15 10.41
N GLY A 657 2.27 -37.55 10.54
CA GLY A 657 3.56 -38.22 10.70
C GLY A 657 4.16 -38.76 9.39
N THR A 658 3.66 -38.34 8.22
CA THR A 658 4.27 -38.69 6.93
C THR A 658 5.45 -37.79 6.58
N SER A 659 6.39 -38.32 5.78
CA SER A 659 7.44 -37.50 5.17
C SER A 659 6.85 -36.50 4.17
N GLY A 660 7.60 -35.43 3.88
CA GLY A 660 7.24 -34.42 2.88
C GLY A 660 6.80 -35.02 1.54
N GLU A 661 7.58 -35.95 0.98
CA GLU A 661 7.24 -36.62 -0.29
C GLU A 661 5.87 -37.34 -0.25
N THR A 662 5.58 -38.05 0.85
CA THR A 662 4.29 -38.73 1.00
C THR A 662 3.15 -37.73 1.22
N CYS A 663 3.44 -36.59 1.83
CA CYS A 663 2.48 -35.52 2.04
C CYS A 663 2.15 -34.81 0.72
N ALA A 664 3.17 -34.40 -0.05
CA ALA A 664 3.01 -33.81 -1.38
C ALA A 664 2.20 -34.72 -2.32
N ALA A 665 2.50 -36.03 -2.33
CA ALA A 665 1.76 -37.01 -3.14
C ALA A 665 0.29 -37.19 -2.71
N ALA A 666 -0.08 -36.77 -1.51
CA ALA A 666 -1.46 -36.80 -1.02
C ALA A 666 -2.26 -35.55 -1.40
N PHE A 667 -1.64 -34.59 -2.08
CA PHE A 667 -2.29 -33.35 -2.49
C PHE A 667 -3.48 -33.62 -3.43
N PRO A 668 -4.68 -33.07 -3.13
CA PRO A 668 -5.83 -33.23 -3.99
C PRO A 668 -5.81 -32.23 -5.14
N TRP A 669 -5.24 -32.64 -6.28
CA TRP A 669 -5.21 -31.87 -7.51
C TRP A 669 -6.59 -31.53 -8.09
N ASP A 670 -7.66 -32.15 -7.59
CA ASP A 670 -9.06 -31.82 -7.92
C ASP A 670 -9.67 -30.69 -7.06
N GLY A 671 -8.85 -30.01 -6.25
CA GLY A 671 -9.30 -28.95 -5.33
C GLY A 671 -9.95 -29.45 -4.03
N GLY A 672 -10.09 -30.77 -3.86
CA GLY A 672 -10.28 -31.50 -2.60
C GLY A 672 -11.40 -31.05 -1.65
N VAL A 673 -12.45 -31.87 -1.50
CA VAL A 673 -13.46 -31.81 -0.42
C VAL A 673 -13.15 -32.74 0.77
N SER A 674 -11.98 -33.40 0.78
CA SER A 674 -11.58 -34.34 1.84
C SER A 674 -10.43 -33.76 2.68
N PRO A 675 -10.41 -33.95 4.02
CA PRO A 675 -9.31 -33.49 4.85
C PRO A 675 -8.00 -34.15 4.41
N PHE A 676 -6.99 -33.33 4.17
CA PHE A 676 -5.63 -33.71 3.86
C PHE A 676 -4.67 -33.28 4.98
N PRO A 677 -3.47 -33.87 5.07
CA PRO A 677 -2.52 -33.59 6.16
C PRO A 677 -2.09 -32.11 6.16
N LYS A 678 -1.82 -31.55 7.33
CA LYS A 678 -1.22 -30.22 7.44
C LYS A 678 0.29 -30.31 7.39
N VAL A 679 0.94 -29.43 6.65
CA VAL A 679 2.38 -29.19 6.71
C VAL A 679 2.70 -28.58 8.08
N ILE A 680 3.66 -29.18 8.78
CA ILE A 680 4.11 -28.73 10.11
C ILE A 680 5.59 -28.36 10.12
N GLU A 681 6.35 -28.77 9.12
CA GLU A 681 7.78 -28.49 8.98
C GLU A 681 8.12 -28.33 7.50
N TRP A 682 8.88 -27.30 7.18
CA TRP A 682 9.29 -26.90 5.84
C TRP A 682 10.73 -26.38 5.87
N VAL A 683 11.35 -26.27 4.70
CA VAL A 683 12.67 -25.65 4.54
C VAL A 683 12.71 -24.85 3.26
N GLN A 684 13.45 -23.75 3.25
CA GLN A 684 13.78 -23.02 2.03
C GLN A 684 15.27 -23.09 1.77
N THR A 685 15.63 -23.43 0.53
CA THR A 685 17.01 -23.59 0.05
C THR A 685 17.20 -22.82 -1.25
N GLU A 686 18.45 -22.68 -1.72
CA GLU A 686 18.76 -22.03 -3.01
C GLU A 686 18.01 -22.69 -4.18
N ASP A 687 17.87 -24.01 -4.16
CA ASP A 687 17.19 -24.78 -5.21
C ASP A 687 15.72 -24.36 -5.37
N ASN A 688 15.09 -23.82 -4.31
CA ASN A 688 13.68 -23.43 -4.34
C ASN A 688 13.40 -22.15 -5.16
N LEU A 689 14.44 -21.42 -5.57
CA LEU A 689 14.28 -20.21 -6.39
C LEU A 689 13.81 -20.50 -7.82
N ASP A 690 14.00 -21.73 -8.30
CA ASP A 690 13.55 -22.17 -9.63
C ASP A 690 12.26 -23.03 -9.57
N ASP A 691 11.70 -23.23 -8.37
CA ASP A 691 10.53 -24.08 -8.15
C ASP A 691 9.31 -23.55 -8.90
N GLN A 692 8.60 -24.45 -9.58
CA GLN A 692 7.27 -24.15 -10.09
C GLN A 692 6.26 -24.01 -8.93
N SER A 693 5.16 -23.28 -9.16
CA SER A 693 4.16 -22.94 -8.11
C SER A 693 3.47 -24.15 -7.46
N TRP A 694 3.67 -25.34 -8.02
CA TRP A 694 3.05 -26.58 -7.58
C TRP A 694 4.03 -27.55 -6.92
N GLU A 695 5.32 -27.21 -6.83
CA GLU A 695 6.31 -28.04 -6.12
C GLU A 695 5.98 -28.17 -4.63
N ASN A 696 5.53 -27.07 -4.03
CA ASN A 696 4.78 -27.10 -2.79
C ASN A 696 3.32 -26.68 -3.03
N PRO A 697 2.40 -27.63 -3.23
CA PRO A 697 1.01 -27.27 -3.52
C PRO A 697 0.20 -26.90 -2.25
N TYR A 698 0.84 -26.84 -1.09
CA TYR A 698 0.17 -26.61 0.20
C TYR A 698 0.23 -25.16 0.67
N ASP A 699 1.18 -24.37 0.21
CA ASP A 699 1.41 -23.04 0.74
C ASP A 699 0.65 -21.96 -0.03
N VAL A 700 0.61 -20.78 0.58
CA VAL A 700 0.03 -19.59 -0.03
C VAL A 700 0.72 -18.35 0.50
N ALA A 701 1.11 -17.48 -0.42
CA ALA A 701 1.69 -16.17 -0.12
C ALA A 701 0.74 -15.02 -0.51
N LYS A 702 0.78 -13.89 0.20
CA LYS A 702 0.03 -12.66 -0.12
C LYS A 702 0.80 -11.41 0.35
N GLY A 703 0.32 -10.23 -0.02
CA GLY A 703 0.86 -8.96 0.52
C GLY A 703 2.31 -8.67 0.15
N HIS A 704 2.79 -9.18 -0.99
CA HIS A 704 4.18 -9.03 -1.40
C HIS A 704 4.51 -7.58 -1.80
N ARG A 705 5.57 -7.01 -1.21
CA ARG A 705 5.99 -5.62 -1.40
C ARG A 705 7.49 -5.49 -1.13
N GLY A 706 8.14 -4.41 -1.56
CA GLY A 706 9.58 -4.22 -1.34
C GLY A 706 10.18 -3.00 -2.04
N PHE A 707 11.47 -2.76 -1.86
CA PHE A 707 12.21 -1.74 -2.61
C PHE A 707 13.54 -2.27 -3.11
N ILE A 708 14.10 -1.54 -4.09
CA ILE A 708 15.46 -1.74 -4.61
C ILE A 708 16.24 -0.43 -4.44
N ASP A 709 17.50 -0.56 -4.04
CA ASP A 709 18.45 0.53 -3.82
C ASP A 709 19.86 0.08 -4.25
N GLY A 710 20.29 0.47 -5.44
CA GLY A 710 21.47 -0.12 -6.05
C GLY A 710 21.24 -1.59 -6.36
N ASP A 711 22.08 -2.43 -5.78
CA ASP A 711 21.93 -3.89 -5.84
C ASP A 711 21.24 -4.47 -4.60
N PHE A 712 20.93 -3.64 -3.59
CA PHE A 712 20.18 -4.09 -2.42
C PHE A 712 18.69 -4.18 -2.74
N VAL A 713 18.09 -5.34 -2.47
CA VAL A 713 16.66 -5.57 -2.59
C VAL A 713 16.14 -6.04 -1.24
N MET A 714 15.14 -5.34 -0.71
CA MET A 714 14.36 -5.83 0.42
C MET A 714 12.96 -6.19 -0.07
N MET A 715 12.54 -7.40 0.24
CA MET A 715 11.21 -7.88 -0.09
C MET A 715 10.54 -8.47 1.14
N MET A 716 9.24 -8.22 1.28
CA MET A 716 8.43 -8.84 2.32
C MET A 716 7.14 -9.40 1.74
N TYR A 717 6.60 -10.43 2.39
CA TYR A 717 5.32 -11.03 2.04
C TYR A 717 4.76 -11.80 3.22
N ALA A 718 3.44 -11.96 3.28
CA ALA A 718 2.77 -12.80 4.24
C ALA A 718 2.64 -14.21 3.67
N TRP A 719 3.01 -15.25 4.41
CA TRP A 719 3.01 -16.65 3.94
C TRP A 719 2.40 -17.59 4.98
N SER A 720 1.76 -18.65 4.49
CA SER A 720 1.19 -19.72 5.31
C SER A 720 1.49 -21.09 4.68
N PRO A 721 1.91 -22.09 5.48
CA PRO A 721 2.23 -23.44 4.98
C PRO A 721 1.01 -24.25 4.56
N ASN A 722 -0.22 -23.78 4.87
CA ASN A 722 -1.45 -24.55 4.67
C ASN A 722 -2.61 -23.68 4.14
N TRP A 723 -2.66 -23.45 2.82
CA TRP A 723 -3.67 -22.60 2.17
C TRP A 723 -5.11 -22.96 2.54
N LYS A 724 -5.44 -24.26 2.60
CA LYS A 724 -6.81 -24.73 2.84
C LYS A 724 -7.24 -24.58 4.30
N ALA A 725 -6.31 -24.75 5.23
CA ALA A 725 -6.61 -24.52 6.64
C ALA A 725 -6.78 -23.02 6.90
N ASN A 726 -5.95 -22.22 6.23
CA ASN A 726 -6.02 -20.77 6.26
C ASN A 726 -7.33 -20.22 5.68
N SER A 727 -7.87 -20.82 4.60
CA SER A 727 -9.14 -20.42 3.98
C SER A 727 -10.39 -20.56 4.87
N VAL A 728 -10.24 -21.11 6.08
CA VAL A 728 -11.31 -21.28 7.08
C VAL A 728 -10.84 -20.87 8.49
N GLY A 729 -9.78 -20.06 8.59
CA GLY A 729 -9.29 -19.55 9.87
C GLY A 729 -8.66 -20.59 10.80
N ASN A 730 -8.23 -21.74 10.27
CA ASN A 730 -7.60 -22.83 11.04
C ASN A 730 -6.07 -22.89 10.88
N ASP A 731 -5.49 -21.86 10.28
CA ASP A 731 -4.05 -21.59 10.13
C ASP A 731 -3.87 -20.09 9.90
N HIS A 732 -2.67 -19.54 10.06
CA HIS A 732 -2.41 -18.11 9.97
C HIS A 732 -1.33 -17.77 8.93
N TYR A 733 -1.30 -16.50 8.53
CA TYR A 733 -0.17 -15.93 7.82
C TYR A 733 0.84 -15.35 8.82
N ASN A 734 2.11 -15.66 8.61
CA ASN A 734 3.25 -14.94 9.19
C ASN A 734 3.85 -13.96 8.18
N LEU A 735 4.47 -12.89 8.65
CA LEU A 735 5.21 -11.95 7.82
C LEU A 735 6.65 -12.43 7.66
N TYR A 736 7.08 -12.50 6.40
CA TYR A 736 8.42 -12.89 6.01
C TYR A 736 9.14 -11.75 5.33
N VAL A 737 10.45 -11.63 5.57
CA VAL A 737 11.36 -10.71 4.87
C VAL A 737 12.49 -11.49 4.21
N ARG A 738 12.86 -11.09 3.00
CA ARG A 738 14.03 -11.55 2.25
C ARG A 738 14.85 -10.39 1.73
N ARG A 739 16.14 -10.65 1.54
CA ARG A 739 17.11 -9.64 1.14
C ARG A 739 18.07 -10.18 0.10
N SER A 740 18.42 -9.34 -0.86
CA SER A 740 19.42 -9.61 -1.89
C SER A 740 20.37 -8.42 -1.98
N PHE A 741 21.62 -8.68 -2.35
CA PHE A 741 22.69 -7.68 -2.48
C PHE A 741 23.33 -7.70 -3.88
N ASP A 742 22.65 -8.34 -4.83
CA ASP A 742 23.08 -8.51 -6.22
C ASP A 742 21.89 -8.34 -7.19
N GLY A 743 20.98 -7.42 -6.86
CA GLY A 743 19.84 -7.05 -7.70
C GLY A 743 18.78 -8.15 -7.83
N GLY A 744 18.70 -9.07 -6.86
CA GLY A 744 17.72 -10.16 -6.84
C GLY A 744 18.18 -11.46 -7.48
N LEU A 745 19.49 -11.67 -7.67
CA LEU A 745 20.05 -12.94 -8.15
C LEU A 745 20.15 -13.98 -7.04
N THR A 746 20.68 -13.58 -5.89
CA THR A 746 20.83 -14.44 -4.71
C THR A 746 20.20 -13.77 -3.48
N TRP A 747 19.86 -14.59 -2.49
CA TRP A 747 19.14 -14.15 -1.29
C TRP A 747 19.93 -14.53 -0.04
N THR A 748 20.60 -13.56 0.56
CA THR A 748 21.64 -13.79 1.58
C THR A 748 21.49 -12.87 2.78
N THR A 749 22.20 -13.20 3.86
CA THR A 749 22.52 -12.25 4.93
C THR A 749 23.42 -11.12 4.43
N THR A 750 23.64 -10.10 5.25
CA THR A 750 24.49 -8.96 4.89
C THR A 750 25.92 -9.42 4.54
N PRO A 751 26.44 -9.07 3.35
CA PRO A 751 27.81 -9.40 2.97
C PRO A 751 28.84 -8.75 3.89
N ALA A 752 29.96 -9.44 4.14
CA ALA A 752 31.06 -8.90 4.94
C ALA A 752 31.66 -7.58 4.40
N ALA A 753 31.51 -7.32 3.09
CA ALA A 753 31.93 -6.07 2.46
C ALA A 753 31.09 -4.86 2.90
N LEU A 754 29.84 -5.09 3.31
CA LEU A 754 28.92 -4.07 3.83
C LEU A 754 28.90 -4.02 5.37
N GLY A 755 29.84 -4.70 6.02
CA GLY A 755 29.94 -4.75 7.49
C GLY A 755 29.22 -5.93 8.13
N GLY A 756 28.58 -6.81 7.36
CA GLY A 756 27.86 -7.97 7.90
C GLY A 756 28.78 -8.92 8.66
N ASP A 757 28.30 -9.41 9.81
CA ASP A 757 28.97 -10.33 10.71
C ASP A 757 28.20 -11.65 10.93
N GLY A 758 27.04 -11.78 10.28
CA GLY A 758 26.14 -12.92 10.39
C GLY A 758 24.95 -12.63 11.29
N THR A 759 23.96 -13.51 11.29
CA THR A 759 22.70 -13.29 12.02
C THR A 759 22.12 -14.63 12.47
N GLU A 760 21.27 -14.61 13.50
CA GLU A 760 20.51 -15.77 13.94
C GLU A 760 19.02 -15.49 13.77
N THR A 761 18.33 -16.35 13.03
CA THR A 761 16.88 -16.23 12.81
C THR A 761 16.16 -17.46 13.34
N CYS A 762 14.97 -17.26 13.92
CA CYS A 762 14.14 -18.34 14.42
C CYS A 762 12.89 -18.56 13.58
N GLU A 763 12.48 -19.82 13.41
CA GLU A 763 11.22 -20.20 12.77
C GLU A 763 10.39 -21.08 13.72
N ASN A 764 9.06 -20.90 13.69
CA ASN A 764 8.11 -21.63 14.51
C ASN A 764 7.43 -22.72 13.68
N TYR A 765 7.91 -23.97 13.81
CA TYR A 765 7.35 -25.13 13.13
C TYR A 765 6.23 -25.78 13.94
N GLY A 766 5.10 -26.09 13.33
CA GLY A 766 4.00 -26.78 13.98
C GLY A 766 2.64 -26.45 13.38
N ALA A 767 1.57 -26.84 14.08
CA ALA A 767 0.21 -26.45 13.73
C ALA A 767 -0.63 -26.30 15.01
N GLY A 768 -1.42 -25.23 15.11
CA GLY A 768 -2.21 -24.99 16.33
C GLY A 768 -1.36 -24.45 17.48
N SER A 769 -1.65 -24.93 18.69
CA SER A 769 -0.94 -24.53 19.91
C SER A 769 0.38 -25.27 20.13
N ASP A 770 0.65 -26.31 19.36
CA ASP A 770 1.85 -27.13 19.49
C ASP A 770 2.86 -26.71 18.41
N PHE A 771 3.90 -25.99 18.82
CA PHE A 771 4.97 -25.53 17.95
C PHE A 771 6.36 -25.78 18.55
N THR A 772 7.37 -25.79 17.69
CA THR A 772 8.79 -25.89 18.02
C THR A 772 9.54 -24.76 17.34
N THR A 773 10.17 -23.91 18.14
CA THR A 773 11.04 -22.85 17.64
C THR A 773 12.42 -23.42 17.32
N VAL A 774 12.91 -23.19 16.11
CA VAL A 774 14.26 -23.58 15.67
C VAL A 774 14.98 -22.34 15.20
N CYS A 775 16.11 -22.02 15.85
CA CYS A 775 16.96 -20.90 15.47
C CYS A 775 18.17 -21.40 14.68
N THR A 776 18.44 -20.73 13.56
CA THR A 776 19.54 -21.04 12.63
C THR A 776 20.47 -19.85 12.58
N THR A 777 21.76 -20.11 12.82
CA THR A 777 22.83 -19.11 12.68
C THR A 777 23.39 -19.15 11.26
N TYR A 778 23.47 -17.99 10.62
CA TYR A 778 24.06 -17.78 9.30
C TYR A 778 25.31 -16.92 9.42
N GLY A 779 26.35 -17.24 8.63
CA GLY A 779 27.49 -16.34 8.44
C GLY A 779 27.14 -15.16 7.54
N ALA A 780 28.03 -14.17 7.48
CA ALA A 780 27.89 -13.02 6.57
C ALA A 780 27.93 -13.44 5.09
N GLY A 781 26.97 -12.95 4.29
CA GLY A 781 26.80 -13.29 2.87
C GLY A 781 26.41 -14.75 2.60
N GLU A 782 25.89 -15.47 3.61
CA GLU A 782 25.38 -16.83 3.45
C GLU A 782 23.92 -16.78 3.00
N PHE A 783 23.47 -17.78 2.21
CA PHE A 783 22.06 -17.91 1.85
C PHE A 783 21.19 -17.94 3.12
N GLU A 784 20.18 -17.09 3.14
CA GLU A 784 19.23 -16.99 4.25
C GLU A 784 17.86 -17.48 3.78
N GLN A 785 17.28 -18.43 4.51
CA GLN A 785 15.85 -18.70 4.40
C GLN A 785 15.08 -17.42 4.74
N SER A 786 13.93 -17.24 4.11
CA SER A 786 13.01 -16.15 4.44
C SER A 786 12.78 -16.03 5.94
N ARG A 787 13.05 -14.83 6.45
CA ARG A 787 13.03 -14.55 7.88
C ARG A 787 11.59 -14.29 8.31
N ASN A 788 11.04 -15.14 9.18
CA ASN A 788 9.77 -14.87 9.85
C ASN A 788 9.98 -13.73 10.86
N VAL A 789 9.42 -12.54 10.60
CA VAL A 789 9.61 -11.37 11.48
C VAL A 789 8.44 -11.15 12.43
N SER A 790 7.24 -11.67 12.14
CA SER A 790 6.07 -11.52 13.02
C SER A 790 5.99 -12.56 14.12
N GLN A 791 6.67 -13.70 13.98
CA GLN A 791 6.75 -14.76 14.99
C GLN A 791 5.40 -15.21 15.59
N LEU A 792 4.29 -15.05 14.85
CA LEU A 792 2.96 -15.38 15.34
C LEU A 792 2.85 -16.89 15.54
N THR A 793 2.22 -17.26 16.65
CA THR A 793 1.97 -18.64 17.03
C THR A 793 0.47 -18.85 17.33
N GLY A 794 -0.02 -20.09 17.14
CA GLY A 794 -1.44 -20.39 17.23
C GLY A 794 -2.22 -20.00 15.96
N ASN A 795 -3.54 -20.23 15.94
CA ASN A 795 -4.35 -20.12 14.72
C ASN A 795 -5.35 -18.96 14.74
N LYS A 796 -5.33 -18.12 15.76
CA LYS A 796 -6.37 -17.11 16.00
C LYS A 796 -6.01 -15.73 15.49
N ILE A 797 -4.72 -15.44 15.35
CA ILE A 797 -4.21 -14.15 14.91
C ILE A 797 -3.45 -14.39 13.62
N THR A 798 -3.66 -13.54 12.62
CA THR A 798 -3.00 -13.63 11.32
C THR A 798 -2.48 -12.26 10.89
N VAL A 799 -1.44 -12.24 10.06
CA VAL A 799 -1.02 -11.01 9.35
C VAL A 799 -2.02 -10.68 8.23
N LEU A 800 -2.41 -9.40 8.17
CA LEU A 800 -3.30 -8.86 7.14
C LEU A 800 -2.52 -8.13 6.04
N ASP A 801 -2.14 -6.88 6.28
CA ASP A 801 -1.52 -5.99 5.29
C ASP A 801 -0.19 -5.41 5.81
N PRO A 802 0.97 -5.86 5.29
CA PRO A 802 2.27 -5.32 5.70
C PRO A 802 2.68 -4.08 4.89
N ARG A 803 3.28 -3.08 5.52
CA ARG A 803 3.75 -1.81 4.92
C ARG A 803 5.22 -1.59 5.24
N TYR A 804 5.90 -0.77 4.45
CA TYR A 804 7.34 -0.57 4.56
C TYR A 804 7.71 0.80 4.02
N THR A 805 8.85 1.31 4.48
CA THR A 805 9.51 2.46 3.86
C THR A 805 11.02 2.30 4.00
N PRO A 806 11.80 2.49 2.91
CA PRO A 806 13.22 2.75 3.05
C PRO A 806 13.44 4.11 3.70
N THR A 807 14.68 4.38 4.10
CA THR A 807 15.09 5.73 4.52
C THR A 807 14.96 6.73 3.38
N GLY A 808 14.39 7.90 3.66
CA GLY A 808 14.08 8.93 2.66
C GLY A 808 12.73 8.74 1.94
N GLY A 809 11.91 7.78 2.36
CA GLY A 809 10.66 7.44 1.69
C GLY A 809 10.87 6.65 0.40
N ILE A 810 9.78 6.23 -0.25
CA ILE A 810 9.81 5.31 -1.41
C ILE A 810 10.68 5.81 -2.57
N LYS A 811 10.76 7.13 -2.77
CA LYS A 811 11.59 7.73 -3.83
C LYS A 811 13.03 8.03 -3.43
N MET A 812 13.37 7.90 -2.14
CA MET A 812 14.72 8.09 -1.60
C MET A 812 15.40 9.41 -2.03
N LEU A 813 14.60 10.46 -2.25
CA LEU A 813 15.09 11.72 -2.81
C LEU A 813 16.02 12.43 -1.83
N PRO A 814 17.16 12.96 -2.30
CA PRO A 814 18.05 13.76 -1.47
C PRO A 814 17.37 15.08 -1.10
N ILE A 815 17.90 15.73 -0.06
CA ILE A 815 17.41 17.05 0.31
C ILE A 815 17.87 18.12 -0.66
N SER A 816 16.93 19.01 -0.97
CA SER A 816 17.17 20.21 -1.76
C SER A 816 16.79 21.47 -0.98
N ASP A 817 17.48 22.58 -1.26
CA ASP A 817 17.04 23.92 -0.83
C ASP A 817 16.12 24.52 -1.90
N LEU A 818 15.03 23.82 -2.23
CA LEU A 818 14.12 24.19 -3.32
C LEU A 818 13.51 25.59 -3.14
N LYS A 819 13.35 26.04 -1.89
CA LYS A 819 12.79 27.34 -1.54
C LYS A 819 13.86 28.43 -1.34
N GLU A 820 15.12 28.13 -1.60
CA GLU A 820 16.26 29.05 -1.46
C GLU A 820 16.30 29.74 -0.08
N ILE A 821 15.91 29.03 0.97
CA ILE A 821 15.85 29.54 2.35
C ILE A 821 17.24 29.59 3.00
N GLY A 822 18.27 29.05 2.33
CA GLY A 822 19.64 29.03 2.81
C GLY A 822 19.89 27.99 3.90
N PHE A 823 18.98 27.02 4.04
CA PHE A 823 19.10 25.89 4.95
C PHE A 823 19.31 24.61 4.14
N THR A 824 20.39 23.90 4.42
CA THR A 824 20.87 22.76 3.60
C THR A 824 20.56 21.40 4.21
N GLY A 825 19.82 21.37 5.33
CA GLY A 825 19.49 20.15 6.08
C GLY A 825 20.11 20.10 7.48
N TYR A 826 19.66 19.12 8.25
CA TYR A 826 20.19 18.70 9.55
C TYR A 826 21.27 17.61 9.37
N ASP A 827 21.93 17.21 10.45
CA ASP A 827 22.96 16.15 10.40
C ASP A 827 22.35 14.78 10.02
N ASP A 828 21.09 14.54 10.38
CA ASP A 828 20.33 13.31 10.11
C ASP A 828 19.66 13.29 8.72
N ASP A 829 20.10 14.17 7.83
CA ASP A 829 19.69 14.24 6.44
C ASP A 829 20.69 13.59 5.48
N VAL A 830 21.78 13.02 6.00
CA VAL A 830 22.62 12.09 5.26
C VAL A 830 21.91 10.73 5.21
N ARG A 831 21.75 10.16 4.01
CA ARG A 831 21.02 8.90 3.85
C ARG A 831 21.81 7.71 4.41
N ASP A 832 21.15 6.90 5.24
CA ASP A 832 21.65 5.60 5.69
C ASP A 832 20.86 4.48 4.99
N PRO A 833 21.44 3.82 3.98
CA PRO A 833 20.75 2.76 3.22
C PRO A 833 20.67 1.43 3.99
N SER A 834 21.41 1.27 5.08
CA SER A 834 21.38 0.05 5.90
C SER A 834 20.13 -0.05 6.78
N LYS A 835 19.27 0.97 6.77
CA LYS A 835 18.08 1.07 7.61
C LYS A 835 16.79 1.12 6.78
N PHE A 836 15.72 0.53 7.31
CA PHE A 836 14.37 0.62 6.75
C PHE A 836 13.33 0.33 7.83
N PHE A 837 12.06 0.57 7.55
CA PHE A 837 10.96 0.34 8.49
C PHE A 837 9.95 -0.64 7.94
N VAL A 838 9.40 -1.46 8.82
CA VAL A 838 8.33 -2.42 8.53
C VAL A 838 7.18 -2.18 9.50
N VAL A 839 5.96 -2.23 8.99
CA VAL A 839 4.71 -2.23 9.75
C VAL A 839 3.86 -3.41 9.31
N TYR A 840 3.13 -4.02 10.22
CA TYR A 840 2.07 -4.94 9.86
C TYR A 840 0.87 -4.85 10.76
N GLU A 841 -0.26 -5.23 10.19
CA GLU A 841 -1.54 -5.33 10.85
C GLU A 841 -1.83 -6.80 11.21
N THR A 842 -2.35 -7.00 12.41
CA THR A 842 -2.89 -8.29 12.87
C THR A 842 -4.40 -8.34 12.66
N GLY A 843 -4.95 -9.53 12.48
CA GLY A 843 -6.39 -9.73 12.36
C GLY A 843 -6.90 -10.97 13.09
N ASP A 844 -8.17 -10.92 13.51
CA ASP A 844 -8.90 -12.04 14.09
C ASP A 844 -9.22 -13.06 13.00
N ASN A 845 -8.52 -14.17 13.04
CA ASN A 845 -8.64 -15.24 12.08
C ASN A 845 -9.91 -16.07 12.27
N THR A 846 -10.64 -15.92 13.39
CA THR A 846 -11.86 -16.69 13.67
C THR A 846 -13.06 -16.27 12.82
N THR A 847 -13.02 -15.08 12.23
CA THR A 847 -14.08 -14.55 11.35
C THR A 847 -13.92 -15.01 9.90
N VAL A 848 -12.76 -15.57 9.52
CA VAL A 848 -12.45 -15.99 8.14
C VAL A 848 -13.44 -17.03 7.59
N ALA A 849 -14.06 -17.83 8.45
CA ALA A 849 -15.08 -18.79 8.02
C ALA A 849 -16.38 -18.12 7.52
N GLU A 850 -16.63 -16.87 7.90
CA GLU A 850 -17.82 -16.09 7.55
C GLU A 850 -17.47 -14.88 6.64
N GLY A 851 -16.19 -14.55 6.43
CA GLY A 851 -15.73 -13.39 5.66
C GLY A 851 -14.21 -13.20 5.66
N GLU A 852 -13.74 -11.95 5.72
CA GLU A 852 -12.32 -11.64 5.92
C GLU A 852 -11.97 -11.61 7.42
N ALA A 853 -10.67 -11.67 7.74
CA ALA A 853 -10.21 -11.50 9.12
C ALA A 853 -10.41 -10.04 9.54
N VAL A 854 -11.01 -9.83 10.71
CA VAL A 854 -11.27 -8.48 11.26
C VAL A 854 -9.94 -7.87 11.73
N PRO A 855 -9.58 -6.64 11.32
CA PRO A 855 -8.39 -5.94 11.81
C PRO A 855 -8.35 -5.86 13.34
N LEU A 856 -7.15 -5.91 13.92
CA LEU A 856 -6.91 -5.77 15.36
C LEU A 856 -5.87 -4.67 15.57
N ASP A 857 -4.64 -5.08 15.91
CA ASP A 857 -3.56 -4.19 16.33
C ASP A 857 -2.53 -3.94 15.20
N LEU A 858 -1.80 -2.82 15.30
CA LEU A 858 -0.73 -2.43 14.38
C LEU A 858 0.64 -2.50 15.06
N PHE A 859 1.59 -3.18 14.42
CA PHE A 859 2.96 -3.36 14.90
C PHE A 859 3.98 -2.76 13.93
N TYR A 860 5.13 -2.34 14.43
CA TYR A 860 6.22 -1.76 13.65
C TYR A 860 7.60 -2.10 14.21
N SER A 861 8.60 -2.03 13.33
CA SER A 861 10.01 -2.11 13.73
C SER A 861 10.90 -1.43 12.68
N ARG A 862 12.07 -0.98 13.12
CA ARG A 862 13.17 -0.51 12.28
C ARG A 862 14.13 -1.67 12.06
N GLY A 863 14.40 -2.01 10.80
CA GLY A 863 15.49 -2.89 10.42
C GLY A 863 16.79 -2.09 10.34
N THR A 864 17.87 -2.62 10.90
CA THR A 864 19.23 -2.05 10.86
C THR A 864 20.22 -3.11 10.34
N ASN A 865 21.45 -2.71 10.02
CA ASN A 865 22.45 -3.62 9.42
C ASN A 865 21.89 -4.35 8.18
N TRP A 866 21.23 -3.60 7.31
CA TRP A 866 20.53 -4.09 6.12
C TRP A 866 19.45 -5.14 6.44
N GLY A 867 18.84 -5.08 7.62
CA GLY A 867 17.81 -6.01 8.08
C GLY A 867 18.35 -7.30 8.68
N ASP A 868 19.65 -7.38 9.02
CA ASP A 868 20.17 -8.48 9.85
C ASP A 868 19.63 -8.34 11.28
N ASP A 869 19.27 -7.12 11.69
CA ASP A 869 18.79 -6.77 13.01
C ASP A 869 17.47 -5.99 12.92
N TYR A 870 16.63 -6.15 13.94
CA TYR A 870 15.35 -5.44 14.08
C TYR A 870 15.20 -4.91 15.50
N ASP A 871 14.63 -3.72 15.64
CA ASP A 871 14.33 -3.12 16.93
C ASP A 871 13.10 -3.81 17.57
N LEU A 872 13.28 -4.54 18.68
CA LEU A 872 12.26 -5.40 19.33
C LEU A 872 12.01 -5.05 20.81
N VAL A 873 10.75 -4.97 21.25
CA VAL A 873 10.38 -4.71 22.66
C VAL A 873 10.08 -6.01 23.42
N GLU A 874 10.29 -6.00 24.75
CA GLU A 874 9.89 -7.11 25.62
C GLU A 874 8.37 -7.05 25.95
N TYR A 875 7.63 -8.10 25.62
CA TYR A 875 6.23 -8.30 26.05
C TYR A 875 6.13 -9.36 27.14
N TYR A 876 5.28 -9.12 28.14
CA TYR A 876 4.97 -10.11 29.17
C TYR A 876 3.61 -10.75 28.95
N ASN A 877 3.58 -12.07 28.77
CA ASN A 877 2.35 -12.82 28.68
C ASN A 877 1.93 -13.33 30.07
N ALA A 878 0.91 -12.70 30.66
CA ALA A 878 0.41 -13.07 31.98
C ALA A 878 -0.18 -14.50 32.06
N SER A 879 -0.56 -15.09 30.92
CA SER A 879 -1.13 -16.45 30.87
C SER A 879 -0.06 -17.54 30.90
N THR A 880 1.09 -17.31 30.26
CA THR A 880 2.22 -18.26 30.23
C THR A 880 3.26 -17.95 31.32
N GLY A 881 3.34 -16.70 31.76
CA GLY A 881 4.37 -16.21 32.67
C GLY A 881 5.73 -15.97 31.99
N GLU A 882 5.75 -15.93 30.65
CA GLU A 882 6.96 -15.75 29.85
C GLU A 882 7.07 -14.32 29.31
N THR A 883 8.31 -13.90 29.05
CA THR A 883 8.63 -12.64 28.37
C THR A 883 9.23 -12.96 27.01
N THR A 884 8.68 -12.38 25.95
CA THR A 884 9.13 -12.56 24.55
C THR A 884 9.56 -11.24 23.95
N LEU A 885 10.44 -11.27 22.96
CA LEU A 885 10.79 -10.10 22.15
C LEU A 885 9.92 -10.11 20.90
N ASP A 886 9.31 -8.97 20.58
CA ASP A 886 8.44 -8.81 19.40
C ASP A 886 8.49 -7.36 18.90
N PHE A 887 7.88 -7.10 17.75
CA PHE A 887 7.75 -5.76 17.19
C PHE A 887 6.98 -4.86 18.14
N ASP A 888 7.34 -3.59 18.14
CA ASP A 888 6.68 -2.60 18.97
C ASP A 888 5.32 -2.22 18.37
N TRP A 889 4.42 -1.62 19.15
CA TRP A 889 3.06 -1.34 18.68
C TRP A 889 2.86 0.14 18.33
N LEU A 890 2.16 0.35 17.22
CA LEU A 890 1.61 1.66 16.84
C LEU A 890 0.29 1.91 17.56
N GLU A 891 -0.53 0.87 17.62
CA GLU A 891 -1.85 0.81 18.26
C GLU A 891 -2.05 -0.60 18.86
N HIS A 892 -2.59 -0.69 20.08
CA HIS A 892 -2.73 -1.93 20.86
C HIS A 892 -3.79 -1.75 21.97
N ASP A 893 -5.01 -1.38 21.58
CA ASP A 893 -6.20 -1.32 22.44
C ASP A 893 -7.24 -2.33 21.96
N GLN A 894 -7.86 -3.08 22.88
CA GLN A 894 -8.87 -4.08 22.52
C GLN A 894 -10.21 -3.47 22.11
N ASP A 895 -10.46 -2.22 22.52
CA ASP A 895 -11.69 -1.52 22.19
C ASP A 895 -11.63 -0.81 20.83
N ASP A 896 -10.42 -0.62 20.27
CA ASP A 896 -10.18 0.06 19.00
C ASP A 896 -9.69 -0.92 17.93
N LEU A 897 -10.24 -0.85 16.73
CA LEU A 897 -9.73 -1.56 15.55
C LEU A 897 -8.87 -0.61 14.74
N SER A 898 -7.76 -1.12 14.20
CA SER A 898 -6.80 -0.33 13.43
C SER A 898 -6.39 -1.01 12.14
N GLY A 899 -6.31 -0.24 11.05
CA GLY A 899 -5.85 -0.78 9.77
C GLY A 899 -5.43 0.26 8.74
N GLU A 900 -5.00 -0.24 7.58
CA GLU A 900 -4.60 0.54 6.40
C GLU A 900 -3.46 1.56 6.64
N ALA A 901 -2.46 1.21 7.45
CA ALA A 901 -1.33 2.11 7.71
C ALA A 901 -0.61 2.59 6.43
N ALA A 902 -0.13 3.84 6.45
CA ALA A 902 0.76 4.44 5.47
C ALA A 902 1.92 5.14 6.17
N ASN A 903 3.14 4.95 5.66
CA ASN A 903 4.35 5.31 6.39
C ASN A 903 5.46 5.90 5.50
N THR A 904 6.35 6.64 6.13
CA THR A 904 7.55 7.23 5.51
C THR A 904 8.59 7.56 6.58
N ALA A 905 9.85 7.80 6.19
CA ALA A 905 10.94 8.08 7.12
C ALA A 905 11.91 9.13 6.56
N ASN A 906 12.67 9.79 7.44
CA ASN A 906 13.76 10.67 7.01
C ASN A 906 14.95 9.88 6.45
N LEU A 907 15.98 10.60 5.96
CA LEU A 907 17.11 10.00 5.24
C LEU A 907 18.03 9.17 6.14
N ALA A 908 18.27 9.56 7.39
CA ALA A 908 19.09 8.75 8.30
C ALA A 908 18.32 7.61 9.01
N GLY A 909 16.98 7.58 8.92
CA GLY A 909 16.17 6.62 9.68
C GLY A 909 16.09 6.91 11.18
N THR A 910 16.23 8.18 11.57
CA THR A 910 16.05 8.67 12.95
C THR A 910 14.60 9.10 13.21
N LEU A 911 13.86 9.51 12.19
CA LEU A 911 12.46 9.92 12.28
C LEU A 911 11.59 9.03 11.40
N TYR A 912 10.58 8.46 12.02
CA TYR A 912 9.59 7.61 11.38
C TYR A 912 8.19 8.21 11.55
N TYR A 913 7.46 8.29 10.44
CA TYR A 913 6.13 8.89 10.37
C TYR A 913 5.14 7.88 9.85
N VAL A 914 3.99 7.77 10.52
CA VAL A 914 2.94 6.82 10.14
C VAL A 914 1.56 7.40 10.40
N ILE A 915 0.63 7.14 9.49
CA ILE A 915 -0.80 7.43 9.64
C ILE A 915 -1.59 6.14 9.43
N TRP A 916 -2.73 5.99 10.12
CA TRP A 916 -3.64 4.85 9.95
C TRP A 916 -5.09 5.25 10.23
N ASN A 917 -6.03 4.39 9.83
CA ASN A 917 -7.44 4.51 10.21
C ASN A 917 -7.69 3.71 11.49
N GLN A 918 -8.37 4.33 12.44
CA GLN A 918 -8.78 3.70 13.69
C GLN A 918 -10.27 3.91 13.91
N TRP A 919 -11.01 2.88 14.35
CA TRP A 919 -12.45 2.95 14.60
C TRP A 919 -12.91 1.94 15.64
N GLN A 920 -14.16 2.08 16.10
CA GLN A 920 -14.86 1.10 16.92
C GLN A 920 -16.08 0.56 16.17
N GLU A 921 -16.37 -0.74 16.33
CA GLU A 921 -17.54 -1.38 15.72
C GLU A 921 -18.44 -2.08 16.75
N ASP A 922 -19.76 -2.05 16.51
CA ASP A 922 -20.74 -2.76 17.36
C ASP A 922 -21.10 -4.17 16.85
N GLU A 923 -21.98 -4.89 17.55
CA GLU A 923 -22.42 -6.25 17.14
C GLU A 923 -23.14 -6.30 15.77
N HIS A 924 -23.45 -5.14 15.16
CA HIS A 924 -24.09 -5.01 13.86
C HIS A 924 -23.16 -4.33 12.84
N GLU A 925 -21.85 -4.27 13.09
CA GLU A 925 -20.84 -3.67 12.20
C GLU A 925 -21.06 -2.16 11.98
N ASN A 926 -21.74 -1.47 12.90
CA ASN A 926 -21.83 -0.01 12.83
C ASN A 926 -20.52 0.60 13.32
N ILE A 927 -19.89 1.40 12.45
CA ILE A 927 -18.66 2.12 12.72
C ILE A 927 -18.94 3.38 13.57
N SER A 928 -18.08 3.64 14.54
CA SER A 928 -18.09 4.84 15.40
C SER A 928 -16.68 5.19 15.84
N GLU A 929 -16.45 6.42 16.30
CA GLU A 929 -15.12 6.91 16.73
C GLU A 929 -14.04 6.65 15.67
N SER A 930 -14.39 6.92 14.40
CA SER A 930 -13.54 6.64 13.25
C SER A 930 -12.71 7.85 12.87
N ASP A 931 -11.38 7.73 12.93
CA ASP A 931 -10.47 8.84 12.68
C ASP A 931 -9.17 8.40 11.98
N ALA A 932 -8.55 9.35 11.28
CA ALA A 932 -7.19 9.25 10.77
C ALA A 932 -6.19 9.68 11.86
N ILE A 933 -5.43 8.70 12.37
CA ILE A 933 -4.47 8.89 13.45
C ILE A 933 -3.05 8.97 12.89
N PHE A 934 -2.31 10.00 13.27
CA PHE A 934 -0.91 10.20 12.96
C PHE A 934 -0.02 9.95 14.16
N ARG A 935 1.15 9.39 13.91
CA ARG A 935 2.22 9.22 14.89
C ARG A 935 3.58 9.52 14.29
N ARG A 936 4.43 10.16 15.11
CA ARG A 936 5.85 10.38 14.85
C ARG A 936 6.65 9.63 15.89
N ILE A 937 7.73 9.00 15.45
CA ILE A 937 8.59 8.16 16.26
C ILE A 937 10.04 8.60 16.04
N LEU A 938 10.79 8.76 17.13
CA LEU A 938 12.19 9.20 17.13
C LEU A 938 13.10 8.06 17.59
N PHE A 939 14.16 7.83 16.85
CA PHE A 939 15.27 6.95 17.22
C PHE A 939 16.50 7.82 17.39
N LEU A 940 17.15 7.76 18.56
CA LEU A 940 18.42 8.44 18.77
C LEU A 940 19.54 7.60 18.17
N ASP A 941 20.63 8.26 17.80
CA ASP A 941 21.71 7.65 17.03
C ASP A 941 22.51 6.66 17.90
N ASP A 942 22.83 5.50 17.33
CA ASP A 942 23.56 4.42 18.03
C ASP A 942 25.03 4.81 18.35
N GLU A 943 25.52 5.93 17.77
CA GLU A 943 26.83 6.52 18.06
C GLU A 943 26.81 7.60 19.17
N ALA A 944 25.87 7.52 20.11
CA ALA A 944 25.91 8.32 21.33
C ALA A 944 27.21 8.03 22.11
N ASN A 945 28.27 8.79 21.82
CA ASN A 945 29.56 8.73 22.50
C ASN A 945 29.51 9.29 23.94
N GLU A 946 28.33 9.69 24.42
CA GLU A 946 28.10 10.16 25.78
C GLU A 946 27.31 9.11 26.56
N ASP A 947 27.96 8.53 27.56
CA ASP A 947 27.41 7.57 28.54
C ASP A 947 26.04 8.04 29.07
N THR A 948 24.95 7.44 28.56
CA THR A 948 23.57 7.83 28.92
C THR A 948 23.05 7.03 30.12
N ALA A 949 21.87 7.37 30.63
CA ALA A 949 21.24 6.60 31.71
C ALA A 949 20.25 5.59 31.12
N PRO A 950 20.07 4.41 31.74
CA PRO A 950 19.20 3.39 31.18
C PRO A 950 17.74 3.83 31.16
N ILE A 951 17.03 3.39 30.13
CA ILE A 951 15.59 3.55 29.99
C ILE A 951 14.92 2.41 30.76
N VAL A 952 13.88 2.71 31.55
CA VAL A 952 13.15 1.72 32.36
C VAL A 952 11.65 1.83 32.19
N GLN A 953 10.98 0.68 32.23
CA GLN A 953 9.57 0.58 31.93
C GLN A 953 8.89 -0.53 32.73
N LEU A 954 7.60 -0.36 33.02
CA LEU A 954 6.76 -1.38 33.64
C LEU A 954 6.06 -2.19 32.55
N LEU A 955 6.25 -3.50 32.55
CA LEU A 955 5.57 -4.42 31.63
C LEU A 955 4.23 -4.91 32.21
N TYR A 956 4.15 -5.06 33.53
CA TYR A 956 2.97 -5.60 34.18
C TYR A 956 2.84 -5.17 35.63
N ILE A 957 1.61 -4.80 36.02
CA ILE A 957 1.21 -4.52 37.39
C ILE A 957 -0.01 -5.37 37.70
N SER A 958 0.12 -6.31 38.64
CA SER A 958 -0.99 -7.22 38.98
C SER A 958 -2.23 -6.55 39.57
N HIS A 959 -2.06 -5.46 40.33
CA HIS A 959 -3.13 -4.82 41.10
C HIS A 959 -2.83 -3.33 41.31
N GLU A 960 -3.82 -2.47 41.09
CA GLU A 960 -3.81 -1.08 41.58
C GLU A 960 -4.35 -0.96 43.01
N MET A 961 -5.12 -1.97 43.45
CA MET A 961 -5.61 -2.13 44.80
C MET A 961 -5.56 -3.61 45.18
N ALA A 962 -4.92 -3.93 46.31
CA ALA A 962 -4.66 -5.30 46.75
C ALA A 962 -5.04 -5.48 48.22
N ASP A 963 -5.60 -6.63 48.57
CA ASP A 963 -5.75 -7.06 49.97
C ASP A 963 -4.60 -7.97 50.41
N TYR A 964 -4.57 -8.33 51.70
CA TYR A 964 -3.47 -9.13 52.25
C TYR A 964 -3.40 -10.58 51.74
N GLU A 965 -4.45 -11.12 51.12
CA GLU A 965 -4.42 -12.43 50.48
C GLU A 965 -3.79 -12.36 49.06
N ASP A 966 -3.75 -11.18 48.47
CA ASP A 966 -3.18 -10.96 47.14
C ASP A 966 -1.64 -11.04 47.14
N THR A 967 -1.12 -11.53 46.02
CA THR A 967 0.32 -11.47 45.71
C THR A 967 0.55 -10.39 44.68
N LEU A 968 1.33 -9.37 45.06
CA LEU A 968 1.78 -8.33 44.16
C LEU A 968 2.85 -8.90 43.24
N VAL A 969 2.54 -8.95 41.95
CA VAL A 969 3.46 -9.27 40.86
C VAL A 969 3.65 -8.01 40.03
N PHE A 970 4.88 -7.52 40.00
CA PHE A 970 5.29 -6.41 39.14
C PHE A 970 6.42 -6.88 38.24
N ILE A 971 6.37 -6.52 36.97
CA ILE A 971 7.39 -6.86 35.99
C ILE A 971 7.80 -5.59 35.29
N ALA A 972 9.09 -5.41 35.15
CA ALA A 972 9.68 -4.25 34.54
C ALA A 972 10.86 -4.64 33.67
N THR A 973 11.15 -3.82 32.68
CA THR A 973 12.30 -3.96 31.80
C THR A 973 13.19 -2.73 31.86
N ALA A 974 14.43 -2.91 31.42
CA ALA A 974 15.37 -1.83 31.21
C ALA A 974 16.23 -2.12 29.99
N ARG A 975 16.63 -1.05 29.31
CA ARG A 975 17.56 -1.07 28.19
C ARG A 975 18.56 0.07 28.29
N ASP A 976 19.76 -0.15 27.81
CA ASP A 976 20.81 0.85 27.73
C ASP A 976 20.78 1.51 26.36
N GLY A 977 20.58 2.83 26.32
CA GLY A 977 20.35 3.57 25.07
C GLY A 977 21.60 3.76 24.22
N ASP A 978 22.78 3.48 24.77
CA ASP A 978 24.11 3.63 24.18
C ASP A 978 24.89 2.30 24.13
N SER A 979 24.19 1.16 24.22
CA SER A 979 24.79 -0.17 24.07
C SER A 979 25.34 -0.36 22.66
N VAL A 980 26.61 -0.74 22.53
CA VAL A 980 27.26 -1.04 21.24
C VAL A 980 27.65 -2.52 21.17
N GLY A 981 27.01 -3.27 20.27
CA GLY A 981 27.41 -4.63 19.90
C GLY A 981 26.85 -5.78 20.78
N ASP A 982 26.13 -5.47 21.85
CA ASP A 982 25.29 -6.41 22.61
C ASP A 982 23.83 -5.90 22.57
N LEU A 983 22.84 -6.78 22.79
CA LEU A 983 21.45 -6.34 22.93
C LEU A 983 21.34 -5.26 24.03
N PRO A 984 20.59 -4.15 23.82
CA PRO A 984 20.47 -3.07 24.81
C PRO A 984 20.07 -3.53 26.23
N GLN A 985 19.33 -4.63 26.35
CA GLN A 985 18.92 -5.22 27.63
C GLN A 985 20.08 -5.96 28.33
N ASP A 986 21.06 -6.45 27.57
CA ASP A 986 22.23 -7.18 28.08
C ASP A 986 23.29 -6.24 28.66
N ASP A 987 23.22 -4.94 28.36
CA ASP A 987 24.09 -3.91 28.96
C ASP A 987 23.60 -3.34 30.31
N ILE A 988 22.54 -3.95 30.86
CA ILE A 988 22.05 -3.62 32.20
C ILE A 988 22.78 -4.43 33.30
N GLY A 989 23.53 -3.72 34.14
CA GLY A 989 24.31 -4.29 35.25
C GLY A 989 23.53 -4.54 36.54
N ALA A 990 22.46 -3.79 36.85
CA ALA A 990 21.65 -4.00 38.06
C ALA A 990 20.22 -3.45 37.98
N TYR A 991 19.32 -4.03 38.78
CA TYR A 991 17.93 -3.56 38.95
C TYR A 991 17.63 -3.21 40.41
N ARG A 992 16.63 -2.36 40.62
CA ARG A 992 16.16 -1.96 41.94
C ARG A 992 14.68 -1.61 41.95
N TRP A 993 13.94 -2.23 42.86
CA TRP A 993 12.59 -1.82 43.25
C TRP A 993 12.62 -1.10 44.58
N THR A 994 11.93 0.04 44.68
CA THR A 994 11.72 0.75 45.94
C THR A 994 10.26 0.98 46.24
N ASP A 995 9.87 0.86 47.51
CA ASP A 995 8.57 1.27 48.04
C ASP A 995 8.74 2.56 48.84
N THR A 996 7.94 3.58 48.53
CA THR A 996 7.79 4.79 49.32
C THR A 996 6.45 4.81 50.04
N PHE A 997 6.50 4.71 51.36
CA PHE A 997 5.33 4.78 52.23
C PHE A 997 5.52 5.85 53.30
N ASN A 998 4.56 6.76 53.45
CA ASN A 998 4.63 7.88 54.40
C ASN A 998 5.94 8.69 54.33
N GLY A 999 6.48 8.88 53.12
CA GLY A 999 7.73 9.61 52.88
C GLY A 999 9.02 8.86 53.25
N VAL A 1000 8.94 7.56 53.54
CA VAL A 1000 10.10 6.69 53.74
C VAL A 1000 10.23 5.73 52.56
N THR A 1001 11.34 5.84 51.83
CA THR A 1001 11.66 4.97 50.69
C THR A 1001 12.55 3.81 51.13
N THR A 1002 12.20 2.57 50.77
CA THR A 1002 12.96 1.35 51.08
C THR A 1002 13.15 0.50 49.84
N VAL A 1003 14.30 -0.17 49.71
CA VAL A 1003 14.56 -1.11 48.61
C VAL A 1003 13.92 -2.46 48.94
N ILE A 1004 13.11 -2.98 48.02
CA ILE A 1004 12.29 -4.19 48.22
C ILE A 1004 12.63 -5.32 47.24
N GLY A 1005 13.35 -5.02 46.15
CA GLY A 1005 13.73 -6.02 45.14
C GLY A 1005 14.90 -5.57 44.26
N THR A 1006 15.51 -6.54 43.56
CA THR A 1006 16.70 -6.34 42.70
C THR A 1006 16.65 -7.14 41.40
N GLN A 1007 15.47 -7.64 41.02
CA GLN A 1007 15.24 -8.39 39.78
C GLN A 1007 14.23 -7.64 38.90
N LYS A 1008 14.17 -7.97 37.60
CA LYS A 1008 13.15 -7.46 36.67
C LYS A 1008 11.72 -7.74 37.15
N GLN A 1009 11.51 -8.94 37.72
CA GLN A 1009 10.24 -9.34 38.33
C GLN A 1009 10.30 -9.23 39.86
N LEU A 1010 9.30 -8.55 40.43
CA LEU A 1010 9.04 -8.50 41.86
C LEU A 1010 7.78 -9.31 42.19
N ASN A 1011 7.93 -10.36 43.00
CA ASN A 1011 6.83 -11.14 43.54
C ASN A 1011 6.82 -11.01 45.07
N MET A 1012 5.82 -10.33 45.63
CA MET A 1012 5.71 -10.14 47.09
C MET A 1012 4.27 -10.25 47.58
N PRO A 1013 4.00 -10.91 48.72
CA PRO A 1013 2.66 -10.91 49.29
C PRO A 1013 2.33 -9.51 49.81
N ALA A 1014 1.13 -9.02 49.53
CA ALA A 1014 0.67 -7.69 49.95
C ALA A 1014 0.71 -7.51 51.48
N SER A 1015 0.56 -8.61 52.24
CA SER A 1015 0.75 -8.65 53.70
C SER A 1015 2.12 -8.20 54.20
N SER A 1016 3.11 -8.05 53.32
CA SER A 1016 4.45 -7.54 53.65
C SER A 1016 4.47 -6.02 53.86
N PHE A 1017 3.42 -5.32 53.40
CA PHE A 1017 3.30 -3.88 53.41
C PHE A 1017 2.27 -3.42 54.46
N GLN A 1018 2.23 -2.12 54.75
CA GLN A 1018 1.24 -1.57 55.69
C GLN A 1018 -0.02 -1.16 54.92
N PRO A 1019 -1.19 -1.05 55.58
CA PRO A 1019 -2.37 -0.55 54.88
C PRO A 1019 -2.21 0.94 54.52
N GLY A 1020 -2.49 1.27 53.26
CA GLY A 1020 -2.45 2.62 52.71
C GLY A 1020 -1.91 2.68 51.28
N TRP A 1021 -1.63 3.91 50.83
CA TRP A 1021 -1.02 4.16 49.52
C TRP A 1021 0.49 3.95 49.57
N HIS A 1022 0.97 3.08 48.70
CA HIS A 1022 2.38 2.78 48.48
C HIS A 1022 2.77 3.25 47.08
N THR A 1023 3.86 4.01 46.96
CA THR A 1023 4.44 4.37 45.66
C THR A 1023 5.62 3.45 45.39
N PHE A 1024 5.47 2.55 44.42
CA PHE A 1024 6.53 1.67 43.94
C PHE A 1024 7.31 2.37 42.84
N THR A 1025 8.64 2.24 42.86
CA THR A 1025 9.53 2.76 41.81
C THR A 1025 10.48 1.67 41.36
N PHE A 1026 10.58 1.46 40.05
CA PHE A 1026 11.61 0.62 39.44
C PHE A 1026 12.73 1.48 38.87
N SER A 1027 13.97 1.05 39.02
CA SER A 1027 15.14 1.68 38.41
C SER A 1027 16.14 0.62 37.98
N ALA A 1028 16.92 0.93 36.94
CA ALA A 1028 17.99 0.08 36.46
C ALA A 1028 19.31 0.85 36.37
N LYS A 1029 20.39 0.09 36.30
CA LYS A 1029 21.75 0.58 36.23
C LYS A 1029 22.49 -0.12 35.09
N ASP A 1030 23.05 0.63 34.17
CA ASP A 1030 23.92 0.10 33.10
C ASP A 1030 25.25 -0.46 33.65
N LYS A 1031 26.04 -1.08 32.78
CA LYS A 1031 27.40 -1.53 33.08
C LYS A 1031 28.39 -0.36 33.23
N SER A 1032 28.09 0.82 32.68
CA SER A 1032 28.91 2.03 32.73
C SER A 1032 28.88 2.76 34.08
N GLY A 1033 27.81 2.61 34.86
CA GLY A 1033 27.63 3.21 36.17
C GLY A 1033 26.38 4.08 36.38
N ASN A 1034 25.56 4.39 35.39
CA ASN A 1034 24.47 5.34 35.51
C ASN A 1034 23.18 4.67 35.97
N TRP A 1035 22.34 5.40 36.71
CA TRP A 1035 21.03 4.91 37.16
C TRP A 1035 19.93 5.65 36.42
N SER A 1036 18.94 4.91 35.94
CA SER A 1036 17.73 5.46 35.36
C SER A 1036 17.02 6.40 36.34
N PRO A 1037 16.30 7.44 35.88
CA PRO A 1037 15.46 8.30 36.73
C PRO A 1037 14.36 7.51 37.47
N GLY A 1038 13.97 6.36 36.93
CA GLY A 1038 13.06 5.40 37.57
C GLY A 1038 11.59 5.65 37.22
N VAL A 1039 10.83 4.58 37.04
CA VAL A 1039 9.39 4.61 36.73
C VAL A 1039 8.59 4.29 37.99
N SER A 1040 7.57 5.11 38.30
CA SER A 1040 6.81 5.01 39.55
C SER A 1040 5.30 4.84 39.32
N PHE A 1041 4.64 4.09 40.21
CA PHE A 1041 3.19 3.90 40.23
C PHE A 1041 2.71 3.67 41.67
N ASP A 1042 1.40 3.87 41.89
CA ASP A 1042 0.79 3.76 43.20
C ASP A 1042 -0.08 2.49 43.30
N VAL A 1043 -0.01 1.81 44.44
CA VAL A 1043 -0.91 0.70 44.78
C VAL A 1043 -1.52 0.94 46.15
N TRP A 1044 -2.83 0.77 46.25
CA TRP A 1044 -3.54 0.84 47.53
C TRP A 1044 -3.56 -0.55 48.18
N ILE A 1045 -2.93 -0.69 49.35
CA ILE A 1045 -2.96 -1.93 50.13
C ILE A 1045 -3.96 -1.84 51.28
N VAL A 1046 -4.84 -2.83 51.42
CA VAL A 1046 -5.82 -2.94 52.53
C VAL A 1046 -5.73 -4.29 53.24
N GLU A 1047 -6.25 -4.38 54.46
CA GLU A 1047 -6.25 -5.66 55.20
C GLU A 1047 -7.26 -6.67 54.63
N GLU A 1048 -8.41 -6.20 54.15
CA GLU A 1048 -9.48 -7.05 53.60
C GLU A 1048 -10.33 -6.22 52.61
N LEU A 1049 -10.53 -6.74 51.39
CA LEU A 1049 -11.47 -6.16 50.42
C LEU A 1049 -12.87 -6.76 50.61
N HIS A 1050 -13.89 -5.90 50.55
CA HIS A 1050 -15.28 -6.34 50.56
C HIS A 1050 -15.97 -5.89 49.28
N GLN A 1051 -16.34 -6.85 48.42
CA GLN A 1051 -17.18 -6.56 47.25
C GLN A 1051 -18.63 -6.31 47.70
N LEU A 1052 -19.08 -5.07 47.59
CA LEU A 1052 -20.46 -4.66 47.85
C LEU A 1052 -21.23 -4.63 46.53
N PHE A 1053 -22.02 -5.68 46.27
CA PHE A 1053 -22.98 -5.67 45.18
C PHE A 1053 -24.16 -4.76 45.53
N LEU A 1054 -24.17 -3.54 44.97
CA LEU A 1054 -25.34 -2.67 45.01
C LEU A 1054 -26.34 -3.13 43.95
N PRO A 1055 -27.58 -3.51 44.31
CA PRO A 1055 -28.61 -3.78 43.30
C PRO A 1055 -28.98 -2.47 42.60
N ILE A 1056 -28.68 -2.39 41.30
CA ILE A 1056 -29.18 -1.32 40.43
C ILE A 1056 -30.69 -1.53 40.29
N MET A 1057 -31.48 -0.66 40.92
CA MET A 1057 -32.91 -0.54 40.64
C MET A 1057 -33.07 0.31 39.38
N HIS A 1058 -33.31 -0.33 38.23
CA HIS A 1058 -33.83 0.37 37.06
C HIS A 1058 -35.14 1.07 37.41
N ARG A 1059 -35.28 2.32 36.97
CA ARG A 1059 -36.55 3.05 37.02
C ARG A 1059 -37.10 3.25 35.63
#